data_AF-X6NJ84-F1
#
_entry.id   AF-X6NJ84-F1
#
_cell.length_a   1.000
_cell.length_b   1.000
_cell.length_c   1.000
_cell.angle_alpha   90.00
_cell.angle_beta   90.00
_cell.angle_gamma   90.00
#
_symmetry.space_group_name_H-M   'P 1'
#
loop_
_entity.id
_entity.type
_entity.pdbx_description
1 polymer ?
#
loop_
_entity_poly.entity_id
_entity_poly.type
_entity_poly.pdbx_seq_one_letter_code
_entity_poly.pdbx_strand_id
1 'polypeptide(L)'
;MPKGKGSRKGRPQKQSQKADSGTTSEGRNDVTSSGQGAVSTNEPQPVAEQLKDQGNKEFQKGHFDRAVDYYSRALKEDAADLKVLSNRSAAYVALEKFDLAIEDAQECIRKDPKWWKVLFMCIQFIFSSSPNSLLLCQQRIKEIILRKNQLYIYQIIAIALLLLDLAMQIKICIVSQRALHDMDIKRINTLQRSDRIVGGYHPQAEKFRCMFNWLLKYGAKACIKSSTLTQKIVNKKFPKLYLKFFSPEFRAINATDKIQKDEDVMYIPHDCIMTSEVAKASHLGQAITDSGIELKSKHSYLAGYLCEEREKGKASHWYPYIDILPRNFETVPIFFGQDKLDMLKGSIAIKKIEDRNLSLRAEYDNICAHVPEFRRIPYKDFVWGRLVVITRIFGLVIDDNKTDGLVPMADMLNHKRPRETKWTYEQKRRGFVVTALQTIEKNTEVFDSYGRKCNSRFFVNYGFSLEDNEDNEASLTFELSRSDPQYLLKSKFLGIHAFDQFKKIIYIYILYTLSHTMDNVIIFTSKKRSQREFQIPRQYKEKKVLECFSWLRVAFAQGNEFMIISAQNVQNDEVVPVSVQNEMMVLTAIAVAAKKSLNQFDTTLEDDNELLKDEEKYPRFSNMRNIVLMRRGEKEVLHFYLNLLKECKPLLYMKSKDLKQKIAQEKKWKTLPDDPLVQYVTSVVVPLVTKQL
;
A
#
# COMPACT_ATOMS: atom_id res chain seq x y z
N MET A 1 9.74 68.99 31.79
CA MET A 1 8.50 68.45 31.23
C MET A 1 8.27 67.03 31.71
N PRO A 2 7.40 66.84 32.70
CA PRO A 2 6.70 65.57 32.92
C PRO A 2 5.18 65.79 33.02
N LYS A 3 4.40 64.94 32.34
CA LYS A 3 2.96 64.71 32.61
C LYS A 3 2.82 63.19 32.56
N GLY A 4 2.22 62.47 33.49
CA GLY A 4 1.23 62.81 34.51
C GLY A 4 0.24 61.65 34.52
N LYS A 5 0.15 60.94 35.66
CA LYS A 5 -0.81 59.89 36.02
C LYS A 5 -2.24 60.34 35.63
N GLY A 6 -3.13 59.53 35.06
CA GLY A 6 -3.65 58.25 35.52
C GLY A 6 -5.06 58.46 36.09
N SER A 7 -6.10 57.91 35.45
CA SER A 7 -7.33 57.43 36.12
C SER A 7 -8.39 56.89 35.15
N ARG A 8 -8.78 55.63 35.41
CA ARG A 8 -10.09 54.97 35.30
C ARG A 8 -11.10 55.49 34.26
N LYS A 9 -11.50 54.60 33.34
CA LYS A 9 -12.91 54.41 32.93
C LYS A 9 -13.11 53.00 32.37
N GLY A 10 -14.32 52.49 32.58
CA GLY A 10 -14.67 51.08 32.60
C GLY A 10 -14.70 50.37 31.25
N ARG A 11 -14.66 49.04 31.36
CA ARG A 11 -14.93 48.06 30.30
C ARG A 11 -16.27 48.34 29.61
N PRO A 12 -16.32 48.40 28.28
CA PRO A 12 -17.53 48.09 27.54
C PRO A 12 -17.54 46.59 27.20
N GLN A 13 -18.62 45.91 27.60
CA GLN A 13 -18.99 44.61 27.05
C GLN A 13 -19.07 44.70 25.52
N LYS A 14 -18.30 43.88 24.81
CA LYS A 14 -18.55 43.63 23.38
C LYS A 14 -19.17 42.26 23.20
N GLN A 15 -20.34 42.34 22.60
CA GLN A 15 -21.28 41.30 22.25
C GLN A 15 -20.66 40.23 21.36
N SER A 16 -21.04 39.00 21.65
CA SER A 16 -20.99 37.85 20.75
C SER A 16 -21.88 38.11 19.54
N GLN A 17 -21.30 38.16 18.35
CA GLN A 17 -22.04 38.03 17.10
C GLN A 17 -21.41 36.93 16.25
N LYS A 18 -22.16 35.84 16.14
CA LYS A 18 -22.02 34.79 15.14
C LYS A 18 -22.43 35.37 13.79
N ALA A 19 -21.56 35.27 12.79
CA ALA A 19 -21.93 35.31 11.38
C ALA A 19 -22.14 33.85 10.94
N ASP A 20 -23.35 33.43 10.61
CA ASP A 20 -24.13 33.69 9.39
C ASP A 20 -23.81 32.63 8.32
N SER A 21 -24.70 31.64 8.21
CA SER A 21 -24.76 30.69 7.10
C SER A 21 -26.21 30.69 6.61
N GLY A 22 -26.47 31.53 5.62
CA GLY A 22 -27.74 31.69 4.96
C GLY A 22 -28.20 30.41 4.28
N THR A 23 -29.36 29.94 4.73
CA THR A 23 -30.29 29.10 3.98
C THR A 23 -30.97 29.94 2.90
N THR A 24 -30.81 29.56 1.63
CA THR A 24 -31.73 29.95 0.55
C THR A 24 -32.61 28.76 0.17
N SER A 25 -33.90 29.06 0.14
CA SER A 25 -35.03 28.22 -0.20
C SER A 25 -35.37 28.34 -1.69
N GLU A 26 -35.69 27.22 -2.33
CA GLU A 26 -36.59 27.11 -3.50
C GLU A 26 -37.27 25.73 -3.37
N GLY A 27 -38.57 25.51 -3.53
CA GLY A 27 -39.71 26.38 -3.78
C GLY A 27 -40.99 25.59 -3.46
N ARG A 28 -41.97 26.27 -2.88
CA ARG A 28 -43.37 25.83 -2.81
C ARG A 28 -43.96 25.83 -4.21
N ASN A 29 -44.94 24.95 -4.47
CA ASN A 29 -46.07 25.32 -5.32
C ASN A 29 -47.32 25.37 -4.44
N ASP A 30 -47.90 26.56 -4.43
CA ASP A 30 -49.15 26.93 -3.78
C ASP A 30 -50.36 26.22 -4.39
N VAL A 31 -51.39 26.02 -3.56
CA VAL A 31 -52.79 26.12 -4.02
C VAL A 31 -53.44 27.22 -3.20
N THR A 32 -53.97 28.20 -3.94
CA THR A 32 -54.56 29.47 -3.49
C THR A 32 -55.83 29.31 -2.66
N SER A 33 -55.90 30.20 -1.66
CA SER A 33 -57.03 30.82 -0.95
C SER A 33 -58.47 30.34 -1.19
N SER A 34 -59.18 30.14 -0.07
CA SER A 34 -60.20 31.11 0.38
C SER A 34 -60.68 30.70 1.77
N GLY A 35 -60.56 31.61 2.75
CA GLY A 35 -60.89 31.33 4.14
C GLY A 35 -62.38 31.36 4.45
N GLN A 36 -62.74 30.83 5.61
CA GLN A 36 -63.76 31.36 6.52
C GLN A 36 -63.81 30.51 7.81
N GLY A 37 -63.88 31.21 8.94
CA GLY A 37 -64.77 30.92 10.07
C GLY A 37 -64.77 29.53 10.71
N ALA A 38 -64.44 29.52 12.00
CA ALA A 38 -64.73 28.41 12.91
C ALA A 38 -66.19 27.94 12.79
N VAL A 39 -66.37 26.66 12.45
CA VAL A 39 -67.58 25.90 12.73
C VAL A 39 -67.15 24.64 13.47
N SER A 40 -67.43 24.67 14.78
CA SER A 40 -67.50 23.50 15.65
C SER A 40 -68.52 22.52 15.04
N THR A 41 -68.04 21.41 14.49
CA THR A 41 -68.83 20.20 14.28
C THR A 41 -68.32 19.15 15.23
N ASN A 42 -69.09 18.93 16.30
CA ASN A 42 -68.95 17.81 17.23
C ASN A 42 -69.33 16.51 16.51
N GLU A 43 -68.44 16.01 15.64
CA GLU A 43 -68.39 14.57 15.40
C GLU A 43 -67.46 13.95 16.44
N PRO A 44 -67.88 12.90 17.16
CA PRO A 44 -67.00 12.25 18.13
C PRO A 44 -65.77 11.73 17.38
N GLN A 45 -64.61 12.31 17.67
CA GLN A 45 -63.33 11.84 17.12
C GLN A 45 -63.22 10.32 17.34
N PRO A 46 -62.80 9.53 16.34
CA PRO A 46 -62.63 8.09 16.47
C PRO A 46 -61.80 7.79 17.73
N VAL A 47 -62.19 6.77 18.49
CA VAL A 47 -61.56 6.43 19.78
C VAL A 47 -60.03 6.28 19.65
N ALA A 48 -59.54 5.80 18.50
CA ALA A 48 -58.12 5.72 18.16
C ALA A 48 -57.40 7.08 18.14
N GLU A 49 -58.04 8.13 17.59
CA GLU A 49 -57.48 9.48 17.47
C GLU A 49 -57.36 10.15 18.85
N GLN A 50 -58.37 9.97 19.69
CA GLN A 50 -58.35 10.48 21.08
C GLN A 50 -57.24 9.82 21.92
N LEU A 51 -57.06 8.51 21.77
CA LEU A 51 -55.99 7.75 22.43
C LEU A 51 -54.60 8.16 21.93
N LYS A 52 -54.45 8.41 20.62
CA LYS A 52 -53.21 8.96 20.04
C LYS A 52 -52.86 10.32 20.62
N ASP A 53 -53.84 11.23 20.71
CA ASP A 53 -53.62 12.57 21.24
C ASP A 53 -53.28 12.55 22.74
N GLN A 54 -53.88 11.64 23.50
CA GLN A 54 -53.49 11.38 24.90
C GLN A 54 -52.05 10.84 24.99
N GLY A 55 -51.67 9.90 24.13
CA GLY A 55 -50.29 9.41 24.03
C GLY A 55 -49.29 10.52 23.71
N ASN A 56 -49.60 11.41 22.76
CA ASN A 56 -48.77 12.56 22.41
C ASN A 56 -48.62 13.55 23.58
N LYS A 57 -49.69 13.80 24.35
CA LYS A 57 -49.65 14.65 25.54
C LYS A 57 -48.75 14.07 26.63
N GLU A 58 -48.86 12.77 26.91
CA GLU A 58 -48.00 12.12 27.92
C GLU A 58 -46.54 12.02 27.43
N PHE A 59 -46.32 11.82 26.14
CA PHE A 59 -44.98 11.85 25.53
C PHE A 59 -44.30 13.22 25.73
N GLN A 60 -45.02 14.31 25.48
CA GLN A 60 -44.49 15.67 25.67
C GLN A 60 -44.18 16.01 27.14
N LYS A 61 -44.90 15.38 28.09
CA LYS A 61 -44.62 15.51 29.53
C LYS A 61 -43.44 14.65 29.99
N GLY A 62 -42.89 13.80 29.12
CA GLY A 62 -41.82 12.86 29.47
C GLY A 62 -42.28 11.57 30.15
N HIS A 63 -43.58 11.32 30.25
CA HIS A 63 -44.15 10.07 30.78
C HIS A 63 -44.24 9.01 29.68
N PHE A 64 -43.08 8.53 29.23
CA PHE A 64 -42.97 7.67 28.05
C PHE A 64 -43.63 6.29 28.24
N ASP A 65 -43.67 5.77 29.46
CA ASP A 65 -44.35 4.52 29.84
C ASP A 65 -45.88 4.60 29.63
N ARG A 66 -46.49 5.71 30.06
CA ARG A 66 -47.91 6.00 29.83
C ARG A 66 -48.19 6.31 28.36
N ALA A 67 -47.29 7.02 27.69
CA ALA A 67 -47.40 7.27 26.26
C ALA A 67 -47.45 5.95 25.46
N VAL A 68 -46.60 4.97 25.81
CA VAL A 68 -46.61 3.63 25.22
C VAL A 68 -47.94 2.92 25.43
N ASP A 69 -48.55 3.00 26.63
CA ASP A 69 -49.86 2.37 26.89
C ASP A 69 -50.96 2.96 25.99
N TYR A 70 -51.05 4.29 25.94
CA TYR A 70 -52.03 4.99 25.09
C TYR A 70 -51.83 4.70 23.60
N TYR A 71 -50.59 4.72 23.11
CA TYR A 71 -50.30 4.34 21.72
C TYR A 71 -50.61 2.85 21.45
N SER A 72 -50.36 1.97 22.40
CA SER A 72 -50.68 0.54 22.25
C SER A 72 -52.19 0.28 22.20
N ARG A 73 -52.98 1.05 22.97
CA ARG A 73 -54.44 1.01 22.89
C ARG A 73 -54.94 1.61 21.60
N ALA A 74 -54.37 2.72 21.13
CA ALA A 74 -54.70 3.30 19.83
C ALA A 74 -54.43 2.30 18.68
N LEU A 75 -53.34 1.53 18.74
CA LEU A 75 -53.00 0.50 17.74
C LEU A 75 -53.87 -0.76 17.81
N LYS A 76 -54.65 -0.96 18.87
CA LYS A 76 -55.68 -2.01 18.90
C LYS A 76 -56.91 -1.62 18.08
N GLU A 77 -57.23 -0.33 18.06
CA GLU A 77 -58.35 0.23 17.30
C GLU A 77 -57.98 0.44 15.82
N ASP A 78 -56.76 0.92 15.54
CA ASP A 78 -56.20 0.99 14.19
C ASP A 78 -54.75 0.52 14.16
N ALA A 79 -54.56 -0.76 13.84
CA ALA A 79 -53.25 -1.39 13.74
C ALA A 79 -52.41 -0.94 12.53
N ALA A 80 -52.95 -0.09 11.65
CA ALA A 80 -52.27 0.41 10.46
C ALA A 80 -51.79 1.86 10.56
N ASP A 81 -52.09 2.58 11.65
CA ASP A 81 -51.65 3.97 11.81
C ASP A 81 -50.12 4.06 12.00
N LEU A 82 -49.43 4.42 10.92
CA LEU A 82 -47.99 4.57 10.86
C LEU A 82 -47.46 5.70 11.76
N LYS A 83 -48.26 6.74 12.00
CA LYS A 83 -47.88 7.84 12.90
C LYS A 83 -47.85 7.35 14.34
N VAL A 84 -48.84 6.56 14.74
CA VAL A 84 -48.90 5.98 16.10
C VAL A 84 -47.78 4.97 16.31
N LEU A 85 -47.50 4.10 15.33
CA LEU A 85 -46.36 3.17 15.38
C LEU A 85 -45.03 3.92 15.50
N SER A 86 -44.82 4.98 14.72
CA SER A 86 -43.61 5.81 14.79
C SER A 86 -43.46 6.51 16.14
N ASN A 87 -44.55 7.03 16.71
CA ASN A 87 -44.51 7.71 18.00
C ASN A 87 -44.27 6.73 19.15
N ARG A 88 -44.83 5.51 19.08
CA ARG A 88 -44.57 4.46 20.07
C ARG A 88 -43.12 3.95 19.98
N SER A 89 -42.58 3.81 18.78
CA SER A 89 -41.16 3.53 18.55
C SER A 89 -40.27 4.56 19.24
N ALA A 90 -40.55 5.86 19.07
CA ALA A 90 -39.82 6.93 19.77
C ALA A 90 -39.95 6.86 21.30
N ALA A 91 -41.12 6.45 21.81
CA ALA A 91 -41.35 6.31 23.25
C ALA A 91 -40.55 5.14 23.84
N TYR A 92 -40.46 4.03 23.10
CA TYR A 92 -39.60 2.92 23.47
C TYR A 92 -38.11 3.27 23.45
N VAL A 93 -37.67 4.09 22.50
CA VAL A 93 -36.29 4.62 22.47
C VAL A 93 -36.00 5.45 23.74
N ALA A 94 -36.94 6.33 24.13
CA ALA A 94 -36.79 7.16 25.33
C ALA A 94 -36.81 6.34 26.65
N LEU A 95 -37.42 5.15 26.64
CA LEU A 95 -37.41 4.18 27.74
C LEU A 95 -36.25 3.18 27.68
N GLU A 96 -35.33 3.34 26.74
CA GLU A 96 -34.22 2.41 26.47
C GLU A 96 -34.66 0.97 26.13
N LYS A 97 -35.92 0.78 25.71
CA LYS A 97 -36.47 -0.51 25.24
C LYS A 97 -36.20 -0.69 23.75
N PHE A 98 -34.92 -0.77 23.40
CA PHE A 98 -34.46 -0.68 22.01
C PHE A 98 -34.98 -1.78 21.08
N ASP A 99 -35.18 -2.99 21.60
CA ASP A 99 -35.70 -4.10 20.80
C ASP A 99 -37.12 -3.83 20.31
N LEU A 100 -38.00 -3.36 21.21
CA LEU A 100 -39.38 -3.00 20.89
C LEU A 100 -39.45 -1.76 19.98
N ALA A 101 -38.53 -0.80 20.16
CA ALA A 101 -38.44 0.37 19.30
C ALA A 101 -38.11 0.00 17.85
N ILE A 102 -37.17 -0.93 17.66
CA ILE A 102 -36.75 -1.40 16.33
C ILE A 102 -37.87 -2.20 15.67
N GLU A 103 -38.59 -3.04 16.41
CA GLU A 103 -39.74 -3.79 15.91
C GLU A 103 -40.84 -2.86 15.37
N ASP A 104 -41.23 -1.82 16.12
CA ASP A 104 -42.22 -0.84 15.65
C ASP A 104 -41.72 -0.04 14.44
N ALA A 105 -40.43 0.33 14.40
CA ALA A 105 -39.84 1.03 13.24
C ALA A 105 -39.79 0.15 11.99
N GLN A 106 -39.56 -1.16 12.14
CA GLN A 106 -39.61 -2.13 11.04
C GLN A 106 -41.04 -2.33 10.54
N GLU A 107 -42.02 -2.34 11.45
CA GLU A 107 -43.44 -2.42 11.13
C GLU A 107 -43.89 -1.23 10.28
N CYS A 108 -43.47 -0.02 10.64
CA CYS A 108 -43.70 1.19 9.83
C CYS A 108 -43.18 1.02 8.40
N ILE A 109 -41.91 0.61 8.25
CA ILE A 109 -41.26 0.44 6.93
C ILE A 109 -41.94 -0.67 6.12
N ARG A 110 -42.36 -1.73 6.79
CA ARG A 110 -43.03 -2.87 6.14
C ARG A 110 -44.38 -2.45 5.55
N LYS A 111 -45.10 -1.53 6.22
CA LYS A 111 -46.39 -1.02 5.75
C LYS A 111 -46.23 0.10 4.71
N ASP A 112 -45.28 1.02 4.91
CA ASP A 112 -44.90 2.02 3.90
C ASP A 112 -43.38 2.25 3.90
N PRO A 113 -42.68 1.82 2.82
CA PRO A 113 -41.23 1.98 2.69
C PRO A 113 -40.72 3.43 2.76
N LYS A 114 -41.58 4.45 2.57
CA LYS A 114 -41.21 5.87 2.68
C LYS A 114 -40.94 6.31 4.13
N TRP A 115 -41.33 5.51 5.13
CA TRP A 115 -41.12 5.79 6.56
C TRP A 115 -39.77 5.33 7.12
N TRP A 116 -38.78 5.06 6.26
CA TRP A 116 -37.43 4.63 6.65
C TRP A 116 -36.73 5.55 7.66
N LYS A 117 -37.11 6.84 7.70
CA LYS A 117 -36.57 7.83 8.64
C LYS A 117 -36.79 7.46 10.11
N VAL A 118 -37.84 6.69 10.43
CA VAL A 118 -38.13 6.23 11.79
C VAL A 118 -37.03 5.28 12.29
N LEU A 119 -36.65 4.29 11.47
CA LEU A 119 -35.58 3.35 11.80
C LEU A 119 -34.21 4.04 11.87
N PHE A 120 -33.94 5.00 10.97
CA PHE A 120 -32.71 5.80 11.02
C PHE A 120 -32.59 6.60 12.32
N MET A 121 -33.67 7.25 12.74
CA MET A 121 -33.71 8.01 14.00
C MET A 121 -33.50 7.12 15.23
N CYS A 122 -34.11 5.93 15.26
CA CYS A 122 -33.91 4.97 16.35
C CYS A 122 -32.44 4.53 16.46
N ILE A 123 -31.82 4.19 15.32
CA ILE A 123 -30.41 3.77 15.28
C ILE A 123 -29.48 4.92 15.72
N GLN A 124 -29.77 6.15 15.30
CA GLN A 124 -28.99 7.33 15.68
C GLN A 124 -29.05 7.59 17.19
N PHE A 125 -30.21 7.42 17.83
CA PHE A 125 -30.36 7.63 19.27
C PHE A 125 -29.72 6.52 20.12
N ILE A 126 -29.85 5.26 19.69
CA ILE A 126 -29.19 4.12 20.35
C ILE A 126 -27.66 4.30 20.37
N PHE A 127 -27.10 4.89 19.29
CA PHE A 127 -25.68 5.18 19.17
C PHE A 127 -25.21 6.30 20.12
N SER A 128 -26.04 7.29 20.40
CA SER A 128 -25.68 8.39 21.32
C SER A 128 -25.71 8.00 22.80
N SER A 129 -26.45 6.95 23.18
CA SER A 129 -26.72 6.63 24.59
C SER A 129 -25.76 5.60 25.22
N SER A 130 -25.06 4.74 24.46
CA SER A 130 -24.01 3.84 25.00
C SER A 130 -23.08 3.21 23.93
N PRO A 131 -21.75 3.05 24.17
CA PRO A 131 -20.81 2.43 23.22
C PRO A 131 -20.96 0.90 23.08
N ASN A 132 -21.43 0.20 24.11
CA ASN A 132 -21.48 -1.27 24.15
C ASN A 132 -22.70 -1.85 23.39
N SER A 133 -23.73 -1.04 23.14
CA SER A 133 -24.91 -1.40 22.33
C SER A 133 -24.61 -1.43 20.81
N LEU A 134 -23.43 -0.97 20.37
CA LEU A 134 -23.01 -0.94 18.97
C LEU A 134 -22.88 -2.34 18.36
N LEU A 135 -22.36 -3.31 19.11
CA LEU A 135 -22.18 -4.68 18.63
C LEU A 135 -23.54 -5.39 18.43
N LEU A 136 -24.49 -5.15 19.33
CA LEU A 136 -25.85 -5.69 19.26
C LEU A 136 -26.63 -5.08 18.10
N CYS A 137 -26.50 -3.76 17.88
CA CYS A 137 -27.07 -3.08 16.71
C CYS A 137 -26.45 -3.58 15.40
N GLN A 138 -25.13 -3.74 15.34
CA GLN A 138 -24.45 -4.27 14.14
C GLN A 138 -24.86 -5.71 13.82
N GLN A 139 -25.05 -6.56 14.83
CA GLN A 139 -25.50 -7.94 14.66
C GLN A 139 -26.95 -7.99 14.15
N ARG A 140 -27.87 -7.21 14.74
CA ARG A 140 -29.27 -7.17 14.30
C ARG A 140 -29.45 -6.51 12.93
N ILE A 141 -28.69 -5.45 12.60
CA ILE A 141 -28.70 -4.82 11.27
C ILE A 141 -28.19 -5.80 10.20
N LYS A 142 -27.17 -6.63 10.50
CA LYS A 142 -26.72 -7.71 9.63
C LYS A 142 -27.80 -8.78 9.39
N GLU A 143 -28.57 -9.15 10.41
CA GLU A 143 -29.69 -10.10 10.26
C GLU A 143 -30.83 -9.53 9.42
N ILE A 144 -31.11 -8.23 9.53
CA ILE A 144 -32.11 -7.51 8.71
C ILE A 144 -31.67 -7.46 7.24
N ILE A 145 -30.39 -7.15 6.99
CA ILE A 145 -29.72 -7.18 5.67
C ILE A 145 -29.81 -8.56 5.01
N LEU A 146 -29.86 -9.63 5.80
CA LEU A 146 -29.94 -11.00 5.27
C LEU A 146 -31.37 -11.47 4.98
N ARG A 147 -32.41 -10.80 5.52
CA ARG A 147 -33.79 -11.33 5.47
C ARG A 147 -34.75 -10.67 4.47
N LYS A 148 -34.52 -9.48 3.90
CA LYS A 148 -35.44 -8.91 2.89
C LYS A 148 -34.79 -8.12 1.75
N ASN A 149 -35.29 -8.40 0.55
CA ASN A 149 -34.83 -7.91 -0.74
C ASN A 149 -35.41 -6.53 -1.09
N GLN A 150 -35.06 -5.47 -0.35
CA GLN A 150 -35.45 -4.08 -0.70
C GLN A 150 -34.24 -3.14 -0.78
N LEU A 151 -33.87 -2.81 -2.02
CA LEU A 151 -32.63 -2.14 -2.43
C LEU A 151 -32.40 -0.72 -1.86
N TYR A 152 -33.48 0.01 -1.53
CA TYR A 152 -33.40 1.43 -1.12
C TYR A 152 -32.87 1.63 0.31
N ILE A 153 -33.14 0.66 1.20
CA ILE A 153 -32.69 0.68 2.60
C ILE A 153 -31.18 0.40 2.68
N TYR A 154 -30.63 -0.42 1.77
CA TYR A 154 -29.20 -0.71 1.71
C TYR A 154 -28.36 0.51 1.37
N GLN A 155 -28.85 1.40 0.51
CA GLN A 155 -28.12 2.61 0.12
C GLN A 155 -28.04 3.61 1.28
N ILE A 156 -29.14 3.77 2.02
CA ILE A 156 -29.20 4.67 3.18
C ILE A 156 -28.34 4.12 4.33
N ILE A 157 -28.39 2.80 4.60
CA ILE A 157 -27.56 2.15 5.63
C ILE A 157 -26.08 2.16 5.24
N ALA A 158 -25.73 1.95 3.97
CA ALA A 158 -24.34 2.03 3.52
C ALA A 158 -23.76 3.44 3.63
N ILE A 159 -24.56 4.47 3.29
CA ILE A 159 -24.17 5.88 3.47
C ILE A 159 -24.04 6.23 4.96
N ALA A 160 -24.96 5.74 5.81
CA ALA A 160 -24.87 5.93 7.26
C ALA A 160 -23.62 5.25 7.86
N LEU A 161 -23.27 4.03 7.41
CA LEU A 161 -22.07 3.31 7.82
C LEU A 161 -20.79 4.02 7.37
N LEU A 162 -20.76 4.59 6.16
CA LEU A 162 -19.63 5.37 5.65
C LEU A 162 -19.45 6.70 6.42
N LEU A 163 -20.55 7.36 6.78
CA LEU A 163 -20.52 8.58 7.59
C LEU A 163 -20.13 8.29 9.05
N LEU A 164 -20.49 7.10 9.58
CA LEU A 164 -20.09 6.62 10.90
C LEU A 164 -18.60 6.25 10.95
N ASP A 165 -18.05 5.68 9.88
CA ASP A 165 -16.62 5.36 9.77
C ASP A 165 -15.77 6.64 9.70
N LEU A 166 -16.27 7.65 8.98
CA LEU A 166 -15.66 8.98 8.93
C LEU A 166 -15.71 9.70 10.31
N ALA A 167 -16.81 9.58 11.05
CA ALA A 167 -16.95 10.15 12.39
C ALA A 167 -16.07 9.43 13.43
N MET A 168 -15.86 8.11 13.29
CA MET A 168 -14.93 7.30 14.08
C MET A 168 -13.47 7.71 13.83
N GLN A 169 -13.07 7.89 12.57
CA GLN A 169 -11.71 8.33 12.22
C GLN A 169 -11.41 9.72 12.78
N ILE A 170 -12.40 10.63 12.79
CA ILE A 170 -12.23 11.98 13.37
C ILE A 170 -12.11 11.94 14.90
N LYS A 171 -12.89 11.11 15.62
CA LYS A 171 -12.77 10.98 17.08
C LYS A 171 -11.51 10.23 17.53
N ILE A 172 -11.07 9.21 16.80
CA ILE A 172 -9.80 8.51 17.07
C ILE A 172 -8.61 9.45 16.83
N CYS A 173 -8.65 10.31 15.79
CA CYS A 173 -7.65 11.36 15.58
C CYS A 173 -7.58 12.34 16.76
N ILE A 174 -8.71 12.77 17.31
CA ILE A 174 -8.75 13.75 18.40
C ILE A 174 -8.26 13.15 19.73
N VAL A 175 -8.53 11.87 20.01
CA VAL A 175 -8.04 11.17 21.21
C VAL A 175 -6.55 10.80 21.09
N SER A 176 -6.09 10.43 19.87
CA SER A 176 -4.70 10.06 19.62
C SER A 176 -3.75 11.27 19.59
N GLN A 177 -4.20 12.43 19.11
CA GLN A 177 -3.40 13.66 19.11
C GLN A 177 -3.12 14.18 20.53
N ARG A 178 -4.03 13.98 21.49
CA ARG A 178 -3.78 14.37 22.90
C ARG A 178 -2.83 13.41 23.62
N ALA A 179 -2.81 12.13 23.26
CA ALA A 179 -1.92 11.15 23.88
C ALA A 179 -0.48 11.19 23.33
N LEU A 180 -0.29 11.58 22.06
CA LEU A 180 1.03 11.72 21.43
C LEU A 180 1.74 13.02 21.82
N HIS A 181 1.00 14.12 22.02
CA HIS A 181 1.61 15.42 22.33
C HIS A 181 2.29 15.45 23.72
N ASP A 182 1.77 14.69 24.70
CA ASP A 182 2.33 14.61 26.06
C ASP A 182 3.53 13.64 26.19
N MET A 183 3.71 12.70 25.24
CA MET A 183 4.86 11.77 25.25
C MET A 183 6.09 12.31 24.52
N ASP A 184 5.91 13.11 23.46
CA ASP A 184 7.05 13.59 22.66
C ASP A 184 7.81 14.76 23.30
N ILE A 185 7.15 15.62 24.09
CA ILE A 185 7.81 16.79 24.70
C ILE A 185 8.82 16.39 25.80
N LYS A 186 8.62 15.25 26.47
CA LYS A 186 9.58 14.76 27.49
C LYS A 186 10.78 14.02 26.89
N ARG A 187 10.69 13.51 25.66
CA ARG A 187 11.76 12.72 25.02
C ARG A 187 12.67 13.56 24.13
N ILE A 188 12.15 14.66 23.56
CA ILE A 188 12.92 15.56 22.69
C ILE A 188 13.93 16.42 23.49
N ASN A 189 13.69 16.69 24.77
CA ASN A 189 14.59 17.50 25.60
C ASN A 189 15.81 16.75 26.18
N THR A 190 16.00 15.45 25.89
CA THR A 190 17.12 14.65 26.43
C THR A 190 18.11 14.13 25.39
N LEU A 191 17.94 14.43 24.10
CA LEU A 191 18.80 13.90 23.04
C LEU A 191 19.61 14.95 22.25
N GLN A 192 19.72 16.18 22.78
CA GLN A 192 20.73 17.12 22.31
C GLN A 192 21.97 17.05 23.20
N ARG A 193 22.93 16.19 22.81
CA ARG A 193 24.40 16.34 22.94
C ARG A 193 25.08 14.97 22.90
N SER A 194 25.63 14.60 21.75
CA SER A 194 27.02 14.12 21.60
C SER A 194 27.24 13.60 20.18
N ASP A 195 27.75 14.50 19.35
CA ASP A 195 28.46 14.15 18.12
C ASP A 195 29.66 13.25 18.43
N ARG A 196 29.97 12.38 17.46
CA ARG A 196 31.23 11.62 17.33
C ARG A 196 31.52 10.60 18.42
N ILE A 197 31.04 9.37 18.21
CA ILE A 197 31.63 8.19 18.84
C ILE A 197 32.05 7.20 17.76
N VAL A 198 33.26 7.39 17.22
CA VAL A 198 34.09 6.26 16.79
C VAL A 198 34.76 5.76 18.07
N GLY A 199 34.30 4.63 18.62
CA GLY A 199 35.00 3.92 19.71
C GLY A 199 34.28 3.75 21.06
N GLY A 200 32.97 3.97 21.15
CA GLY A 200 32.17 3.67 22.35
C GLY A 200 31.44 2.34 22.25
N TYR A 201 31.18 1.72 23.40
CA TYR A 201 30.48 0.44 23.50
C TYR A 201 29.07 0.53 22.86
N HIS A 202 28.89 -0.11 21.71
CA HIS A 202 27.57 -0.18 21.07
C HIS A 202 26.64 -1.07 21.93
N PRO A 203 25.37 -0.70 22.20
CA PRO A 203 24.47 -1.48 23.06
C PRO A 203 24.26 -2.93 22.62
N GLN A 204 24.46 -3.23 21.33
CA GLN A 204 24.35 -4.59 20.78
C GLN A 204 25.68 -5.37 20.74
N ALA A 205 26.82 -4.76 21.09
CA ALA A 205 28.14 -5.39 20.94
C ALA A 205 28.23 -6.76 21.64
N GLU A 206 27.67 -6.87 22.85
CA GLU A 206 27.63 -8.13 23.60
C GLU A 206 26.76 -9.19 22.93
N LYS A 207 25.66 -8.80 22.30
CA LYS A 207 24.78 -9.72 21.57
C LYS A 207 25.48 -10.30 20.35
N PHE A 208 26.19 -9.44 19.60
CA PHE A 208 27.03 -9.89 18.49
C PHE A 208 28.14 -10.82 18.96
N ARG A 209 28.77 -10.55 20.11
CA ARG A 209 29.75 -11.44 20.72
C ARG A 209 29.17 -12.82 21.01
N CYS A 210 27.96 -12.89 21.58
CA CYS A 210 27.25 -14.14 21.81
C CYS A 210 26.95 -14.89 20.50
N MET A 211 26.45 -14.18 19.48
CA MET A 211 26.18 -14.74 18.15
C MET A 211 27.45 -15.31 17.50
N PHE A 212 28.55 -14.56 17.53
CA PHE A 212 29.82 -15.02 16.99
C PHE A 212 30.35 -16.24 17.74
N ASN A 213 30.32 -16.23 19.08
CA ASN A 213 30.75 -17.40 19.86
C ASN A 213 29.92 -18.66 19.52
N TRP A 214 28.61 -18.50 19.31
CA TRP A 214 27.73 -19.57 18.87
C TRP A 214 28.12 -20.08 17.48
N LEU A 215 28.27 -19.21 16.47
CA LEU A 215 28.73 -19.60 15.14
C LEU A 215 30.06 -20.38 15.18
N LEU A 216 30.98 -19.90 16.00
CA LEU A 216 32.32 -20.48 16.15
C LEU A 216 32.33 -21.83 16.87
N LYS A 217 31.35 -22.09 17.73
CA LYS A 217 31.13 -23.40 18.35
C LYS A 217 30.75 -24.44 17.30
N TYR A 218 29.98 -24.05 16.29
CA TYR A 218 29.54 -24.93 15.18
C TYR A 218 30.54 -24.98 14.01
N GLY A 219 31.70 -24.32 14.12
CA GLY A 219 32.76 -24.40 13.12
C GLY A 219 32.66 -23.37 11.99
N ALA A 220 31.91 -22.28 12.18
CA ALA A 220 31.95 -21.14 11.26
C ALA A 220 33.35 -20.53 11.18
N LYS A 221 33.70 -20.00 10.01
CA LYS A 221 35.03 -19.44 9.70
C LYS A 221 34.86 -18.18 8.84
N ALA A 222 35.70 -17.17 9.01
CA ALA A 222 36.01 -16.19 7.94
C ALA A 222 37.51 -16.21 7.66
N CYS A 223 37.91 -15.72 6.51
CA CYS A 223 39.12 -16.21 5.86
C CYS A 223 40.41 -16.14 6.66
N ILE A 224 41.16 -17.26 6.68
CA ILE A 224 42.23 -17.62 7.61
C ILE A 224 43.63 -17.30 7.02
N LYS A 225 44.52 -16.70 7.84
CA LYS A 225 45.84 -17.26 8.15
C LYS A 225 46.37 -16.78 9.51
N SER A 226 47.00 -17.72 10.21
CA SER A 226 47.64 -17.61 11.52
C SER A 226 48.97 -16.82 11.44
N SER A 227 49.15 -15.80 12.29
CA SER A 227 50.29 -15.65 13.23
C SER A 227 50.37 -14.22 13.81
N THR A 228 50.57 -14.15 15.14
CA THR A 228 51.03 -13.00 15.99
C THR A 228 50.22 -11.69 16.01
N LEU A 229 49.40 -11.46 17.06
CA LEU A 229 49.60 -10.49 18.18
C LEU A 229 49.85 -9.05 17.69
N THR A 230 49.02 -8.02 17.91
CA THR A 230 48.37 -7.60 19.17
C THR A 230 47.33 -6.48 18.90
N GLN A 231 46.07 -6.64 19.35
CA GLN A 231 45.12 -5.63 19.87
C GLN A 231 43.69 -6.20 19.83
N LYS A 232 43.28 -6.73 20.98
CA LYS A 232 42.12 -7.61 21.20
C LYS A 232 41.08 -6.87 22.06
N ILE A 233 39.92 -6.53 21.49
CA ILE A 233 38.65 -6.53 22.25
C ILE A 233 37.48 -7.19 21.46
N VAL A 234 37.60 -7.47 20.14
CA VAL A 234 36.55 -8.21 19.39
C VAL A 234 37.09 -9.39 18.55
N ASN A 235 38.40 -9.47 18.32
CA ASN A 235 38.96 -10.38 17.33
C ASN A 235 39.72 -11.55 17.93
N LYS A 236 39.18 -12.77 17.75
CA LYS A 236 39.91 -13.97 17.34
C LYS A 236 38.89 -15.04 16.95
N LYS A 237 38.53 -15.09 15.65
CA LYS A 237 38.11 -16.28 14.86
C LYS A 237 37.43 -15.91 13.51
N PHE A 238 37.06 -14.64 13.30
CA PHE A 238 36.79 -14.05 11.96
C PHE A 238 37.89 -13.04 11.59
N PRO A 239 39.12 -13.50 11.31
CA PRO A 239 40.34 -12.66 11.30
C PRO A 239 40.34 -11.49 10.31
N LYS A 240 39.56 -11.56 9.21
CA LYS A 240 39.49 -10.52 8.17
C LYS A 240 38.23 -9.66 8.21
N LEU A 241 37.32 -9.80 9.18
CA LEU A 241 36.03 -9.08 9.19
C LEU A 241 35.75 -8.44 10.55
N TYR A 242 35.12 -7.27 10.54
CA TYR A 242 34.59 -6.61 11.74
C TYR A 242 33.27 -5.87 11.45
N LEU A 243 32.43 -5.70 12.48
CA LEU A 243 31.24 -4.86 12.36
C LEU A 243 31.56 -3.39 12.61
N LYS A 244 31.03 -2.54 11.74
CA LYS A 244 31.01 -1.08 11.91
C LYS A 244 29.57 -0.60 12.04
N PHE A 245 29.29 0.18 13.06
CA PHE A 245 27.99 0.81 13.27
C PHE A 245 28.05 2.28 12.84
N PHE A 246 27.06 2.73 12.08
CA PHE A 246 26.89 4.15 11.74
C PHE A 246 25.71 4.77 12.48
N SER A 247 24.74 3.94 12.85
CA SER A 247 23.62 4.28 13.73
C SER A 247 23.14 3.00 14.45
N PRO A 248 22.22 3.07 15.42
CA PRO A 248 21.66 1.86 16.04
C PRO A 248 21.03 0.88 15.05
N GLU A 249 20.49 1.39 13.94
CA GLU A 249 19.79 0.62 12.91
C GLU A 249 20.66 0.32 11.67
N PHE A 250 21.72 1.11 11.43
CA PHE A 250 22.60 0.93 10.26
C PHE A 250 23.99 0.44 10.65
N ARG A 251 24.35 -0.73 10.11
CA ARG A 251 25.61 -1.43 10.32
C ARG A 251 26.18 -1.94 9.00
N ALA A 252 27.48 -2.18 8.98
CA ALA A 252 28.19 -2.81 7.88
C ALA A 252 29.20 -3.83 8.37
N ILE A 253 29.52 -4.80 7.51
CA ILE A 253 30.67 -5.68 7.68
C ILE A 253 31.83 -5.06 6.89
N ASN A 254 32.94 -4.81 7.56
CA ASN A 254 34.15 -4.27 6.96
C ASN A 254 35.31 -5.27 7.03
N ALA A 255 36.22 -5.17 6.08
CA ALA A 255 37.44 -5.96 6.04
C ALA A 255 38.49 -5.40 7.01
N THR A 256 39.01 -6.21 7.95
CA THR A 256 40.15 -5.83 8.80
C THR A 256 41.49 -5.95 8.06
N ASP A 257 41.54 -6.73 6.99
CA ASP A 257 42.70 -6.98 6.15
C ASP A 257 42.26 -7.24 4.71
N LYS A 258 43.20 -7.18 3.76
CA LYS A 258 42.94 -7.40 2.33
C LYS A 258 42.39 -8.81 2.08
N ILE A 259 41.26 -8.90 1.38
CA ILE A 259 40.65 -10.16 0.92
C ILE A 259 40.95 -10.28 -0.57
N GLN A 260 41.60 -11.36 -0.98
CA GLN A 260 41.98 -11.58 -2.38
C GLN A 260 40.78 -12.04 -3.20
N LYS A 261 40.84 -11.84 -4.52
CA LYS A 261 39.90 -12.47 -5.44
C LYS A 261 39.89 -14.00 -5.23
N ASP A 262 38.71 -14.59 -5.31
CA ASP A 262 38.43 -16.03 -5.13
C ASP A 262 38.66 -16.55 -3.70
N GLU A 263 38.95 -15.66 -2.74
CA GLU A 263 39.08 -15.99 -1.32
C GLU A 263 37.70 -16.15 -0.65
N ASP A 264 37.56 -17.15 0.23
CA ASP A 264 36.36 -17.37 1.05
C ASP A 264 36.19 -16.26 2.09
N VAL A 265 35.35 -15.27 1.82
CA VAL A 265 35.02 -14.20 2.76
C VAL A 265 34.50 -14.77 4.08
N MET A 266 33.51 -15.68 4.02
CA MET A 266 32.95 -16.35 5.19
C MET A 266 32.37 -17.72 4.85
N TYR A 267 32.31 -18.58 5.86
CA TYR A 267 31.74 -19.91 5.85
C TYR A 267 30.83 -20.09 7.07
N ILE A 268 29.57 -20.42 6.80
CA ILE A 268 28.52 -20.65 7.80
C ILE A 268 28.06 -22.11 7.72
N PRO A 269 28.26 -22.93 8.77
CA PRO A 269 27.86 -24.33 8.79
C PRO A 269 26.35 -24.49 8.64
N HIS A 270 25.91 -25.60 8.05
CA HIS A 270 24.49 -25.91 7.85
C HIS A 270 23.65 -25.79 9.13
N ASP A 271 24.16 -26.27 10.27
CA ASP A 271 23.45 -26.25 11.56
C ASP A 271 23.20 -24.82 12.09
N CYS A 272 23.84 -23.82 11.49
CA CYS A 272 23.63 -22.41 11.77
C CYS A 272 22.73 -21.72 10.73
N ILE A 273 22.13 -22.44 9.78
CA ILE A 273 21.24 -21.88 8.76
C ILE A 273 19.81 -22.27 9.09
N MET A 274 18.94 -21.28 9.30
CA MET A 274 17.52 -21.53 9.54
C MET A 274 16.82 -21.71 8.19
N THR A 275 16.68 -22.95 7.74
CA THR A 275 16.10 -23.29 6.43
C THR A 275 14.58 -23.44 6.48
N SER A 276 13.96 -23.40 5.30
CA SER A 276 12.53 -23.65 5.14
C SER A 276 12.12 -25.06 5.58
N GLU A 277 12.99 -26.06 5.46
CA GLU A 277 12.73 -27.43 5.92
C GLU A 277 12.65 -27.50 7.44
N VAL A 278 13.57 -26.84 8.14
CA VAL A 278 13.54 -26.75 9.61
C VAL A 278 12.26 -26.04 10.07
N ALA A 279 11.86 -24.98 9.37
CA ALA A 279 10.62 -24.28 9.67
C ALA A 279 9.36 -25.12 9.39
N LYS A 280 9.32 -25.88 8.30
CA LYS A 280 8.20 -26.79 8.00
C LYS A 280 8.11 -27.97 8.97
N ALA A 281 9.25 -28.43 9.49
CA ALA A 281 9.29 -29.50 10.49
C ALA A 281 8.92 -29.01 11.90
N SER A 282 8.74 -27.71 12.13
CA SER A 282 8.28 -27.19 13.42
C SER A 282 6.82 -27.53 13.70
N HIS A 283 6.36 -27.29 14.94
CA HIS A 283 4.95 -27.49 15.31
C HIS A 283 4.00 -26.70 14.40
N LEU A 284 4.20 -25.37 14.30
CA LEU A 284 3.36 -24.55 13.41
C LEU A 284 3.60 -24.89 11.93
N GLY A 285 4.83 -25.27 11.55
CA GLY A 285 5.13 -25.65 10.17
C GLY A 285 4.36 -26.89 9.73
N GLN A 286 4.28 -27.91 10.58
CA GLN A 286 3.49 -29.11 10.34
C GLN A 286 2.01 -28.76 10.29
N ALA A 287 1.51 -27.98 11.25
CA ALA A 287 0.10 -27.57 11.26
C ALA A 287 -0.32 -26.78 10.00
N ILE A 288 0.53 -25.89 9.49
CA ILE A 288 0.30 -25.21 8.21
C ILE A 288 0.29 -26.21 7.05
N THR A 289 1.24 -27.15 7.01
CA THR A 289 1.33 -28.15 5.96
C THR A 289 0.09 -29.07 5.95
N ASP A 290 -0.30 -29.57 7.12
CA ASP A 290 -1.41 -30.50 7.33
C ASP A 290 -2.77 -29.85 7.04
N SER A 291 -2.88 -28.53 7.23
CA SER A 291 -4.10 -27.79 6.90
C SER A 291 -4.42 -27.74 5.39
N GLY A 292 -3.44 -28.03 4.53
CA GLY A 292 -3.59 -27.95 3.07
C GLY A 292 -3.79 -26.53 2.53
N ILE A 293 -3.55 -25.50 3.35
CA ILE A 293 -3.73 -24.10 2.97
C ILE A 293 -2.80 -23.70 1.81
N GLU A 294 -3.36 -23.06 0.78
CA GLU A 294 -2.56 -22.46 -0.27
C GLU A 294 -1.96 -21.13 0.23
N LEU A 295 -0.66 -21.13 0.50
CA LEU A 295 0.06 -19.93 0.89
C LEU A 295 0.46 -19.10 -0.33
N LYS A 296 0.12 -17.81 -0.29
CA LYS A 296 0.64 -16.82 -1.24
C LYS A 296 2.18 -16.74 -1.21
N SER A 297 2.80 -16.97 -0.05
CA SER A 297 4.25 -16.97 0.12
C SER A 297 4.70 -18.07 1.08
N LYS A 298 5.61 -18.93 0.62
CA LYS A 298 6.26 -19.97 1.44
C LYS A 298 7.11 -19.38 2.59
N HIS A 299 7.43 -18.09 2.52
CA HIS A 299 8.13 -17.38 3.59
C HIS A 299 7.34 -17.35 4.91
N SER A 300 6.03 -17.61 4.89
CA SER A 300 5.20 -17.66 6.09
C SER A 300 5.58 -18.81 7.04
N TYR A 301 6.15 -19.91 6.51
CA TYR A 301 6.74 -20.98 7.34
C TYR A 301 7.88 -20.42 8.21
N LEU A 302 8.88 -19.80 7.56
CA LEU A 302 10.02 -19.19 8.26
C LEU A 302 9.58 -18.08 9.23
N ALA A 303 8.60 -17.26 8.85
CA ALA A 303 8.10 -16.19 9.71
C ALA A 303 7.41 -16.73 10.98
N GLY A 304 6.56 -17.75 10.82
CA GLY A 304 5.94 -18.45 11.95
C GLY A 304 6.98 -19.08 12.85
N TYR A 305 7.89 -19.86 12.27
CA TYR A 305 8.96 -20.54 13.01
C TYR A 305 9.87 -19.57 13.76
N LEU A 306 10.23 -18.44 13.14
CA LEU A 306 11.04 -17.41 13.78
C LEU A 306 10.32 -16.81 15.01
N CYS A 307 9.00 -16.65 14.96
CA CYS A 307 8.21 -16.20 16.11
C CYS A 307 8.22 -17.26 17.22
N GLU A 308 8.05 -18.55 16.89
CA GLU A 308 8.13 -19.64 17.88
C GLU A 308 9.50 -19.68 18.58
N GLU A 309 10.58 -19.59 17.80
CA GLU A 309 11.94 -19.63 18.35
C GLU A 309 12.26 -18.38 19.18
N ARG A 310 11.69 -17.23 18.83
CA ARG A 310 11.82 -15.99 19.61
C ARG A 310 11.13 -16.10 20.97
N GLU A 311 9.94 -16.73 21.03
CA GLU A 311 9.20 -16.96 22.29
C GLU A 311 9.98 -17.85 23.26
N LYS A 312 10.73 -18.85 22.76
CA LYS A 312 11.58 -19.72 23.58
C LYS A 312 12.74 -18.97 24.27
N GLY A 313 13.07 -17.76 23.82
CA GLY A 313 14.16 -16.97 24.39
C GLY A 313 15.48 -17.75 24.41
N LYS A 314 16.21 -17.70 25.52
CA LYS A 314 17.54 -18.35 25.68
C LYS A 314 17.51 -19.88 25.53
N ALA A 315 16.34 -20.51 25.58
CA ALA A 315 16.20 -21.94 25.35
C ALA A 315 16.25 -22.32 23.84
N SER A 316 16.07 -21.35 22.93
CA SER A 316 16.20 -21.59 21.50
C SER A 316 17.66 -21.78 21.08
N HIS A 317 17.93 -22.79 20.24
CA HIS A 317 19.20 -22.94 19.53
C HIS A 317 19.55 -21.68 18.71
N TRP A 318 18.53 -21.01 18.18
CA TRP A 318 18.65 -19.82 17.34
C TRP A 318 18.75 -18.52 18.13
N TYR A 319 18.64 -18.55 19.47
CA TYR A 319 18.63 -17.34 20.31
C TYR A 319 19.77 -16.37 20.01
N PRO A 320 21.05 -16.80 19.86
CA PRO A 320 22.14 -15.87 19.57
C PRO A 320 21.97 -15.12 18.26
N TYR A 321 21.36 -15.75 17.24
CA TYR A 321 21.02 -15.11 15.98
C TYR A 321 19.80 -14.20 16.12
N ILE A 322 18.73 -14.68 16.75
CA ILE A 322 17.48 -13.91 16.90
C ILE A 322 17.72 -12.63 17.71
N ASP A 323 18.58 -12.65 18.73
CA ASP A 323 18.81 -11.50 19.60
C ASP A 323 19.54 -10.32 18.92
N ILE A 324 20.24 -10.57 17.81
CA ILE A 324 20.90 -9.52 16.99
C ILE A 324 20.04 -9.01 15.82
N LEU A 325 18.87 -9.61 15.58
CA LEU A 325 17.97 -9.15 14.53
C LEU A 325 17.36 -7.77 14.89
N PRO A 326 17.00 -6.96 13.89
CA PRO A 326 16.29 -5.70 14.14
C PRO A 326 15.01 -5.96 14.93
N ARG A 327 14.74 -5.13 15.95
CA ARG A 327 13.53 -5.24 16.78
C ARG A 327 12.32 -4.61 16.11
N ASN A 328 12.55 -3.58 15.33
CA ASN A 328 11.60 -2.81 14.55
C ASN A 328 12.18 -2.60 13.14
N PHE A 329 11.32 -2.17 12.22
CA PHE A 329 11.68 -1.90 10.84
C PHE A 329 11.17 -0.51 10.48
N GLU A 330 11.54 0.50 11.27
CA GLU A 330 11.06 1.88 11.12
C GLU A 330 11.39 2.50 9.76
N THR A 331 12.35 1.93 9.04
CA THR A 331 12.72 2.32 7.68
C THR A 331 11.81 1.73 6.61
N VAL A 332 11.05 0.69 6.93
CA VAL A 332 10.12 0.06 5.99
C VAL A 332 8.82 0.90 5.94
N PRO A 333 8.40 1.37 4.75
CA PRO A 333 7.32 2.35 4.63
C PRO A 333 5.93 1.92 5.11
N ILE A 334 5.71 0.62 5.36
CA ILE A 334 4.43 0.14 5.91
C ILE A 334 4.14 0.69 7.32
N PHE A 335 5.16 1.21 8.02
CA PHE A 335 5.04 1.84 9.34
C PHE A 335 5.09 3.37 9.29
N PHE A 336 5.08 3.97 8.11
CA PHE A 336 5.16 5.42 7.98
C PHE A 336 3.85 6.08 8.42
N GLY A 337 3.99 7.22 9.12
CA GLY A 337 2.87 8.11 9.40
C GLY A 337 2.47 8.90 8.16
N GLN A 338 1.33 9.58 8.25
CA GLN A 338 0.77 10.37 7.14
C GLN A 338 1.73 11.43 6.64
N ASP A 339 2.52 12.04 7.54
CA ASP A 339 3.58 13.01 7.23
C ASP A 339 4.57 12.51 6.17
N LYS A 340 5.02 11.26 6.30
CA LYS A 340 5.96 10.63 5.37
C LYS A 340 5.27 10.11 4.12
N LEU A 341 4.03 9.66 4.23
CA LEU A 341 3.22 9.20 3.08
C LEU A 341 2.86 10.37 2.16
N ASP A 342 2.56 11.54 2.71
CA ASP A 342 2.26 12.76 1.95
C ASP A 342 3.44 13.18 1.06
N MET A 343 4.67 12.98 1.54
CA MET A 343 5.87 13.24 0.74
C MET A 343 6.02 12.33 -0.48
N LEU A 344 5.35 11.17 -0.51
CA LEU A 344 5.35 10.23 -1.63
C LEU A 344 4.22 10.51 -2.62
N LYS A 345 3.45 11.58 -2.46
CA LYS A 345 2.35 11.91 -3.37
C LYS A 345 2.81 11.96 -4.84
N GLY A 346 2.02 11.31 -5.70
CA GLY A 346 2.34 11.08 -7.12
C GLY A 346 3.16 9.81 -7.38
N SER A 347 3.78 9.22 -6.36
CA SER A 347 4.57 8.00 -6.50
C SER A 347 3.71 6.73 -6.49
N ILE A 348 4.10 5.75 -7.31
CA ILE A 348 3.50 4.40 -7.28
C ILE A 348 3.83 3.65 -5.97
N ALA A 349 4.83 4.13 -5.22
CA ALA A 349 5.19 3.57 -3.92
C ALA A 349 4.01 3.54 -2.95
N ILE A 350 3.13 4.57 -2.93
CA ILE A 350 1.96 4.62 -2.04
C ILE A 350 1.07 3.39 -2.23
N LYS A 351 0.66 3.14 -3.47
CA LYS A 351 -0.15 1.96 -3.83
C LYS A 351 0.55 0.65 -3.45
N LYS A 352 1.87 0.55 -3.68
CA LYS A 352 2.66 -0.64 -3.30
C LYS A 352 2.72 -0.87 -1.78
N ILE A 353 2.72 0.20 -0.99
CA ILE A 353 2.70 0.15 0.48
C ILE A 353 1.33 -0.33 0.96
N GLU A 354 0.26 0.23 0.41
CA GLU A 354 -1.13 -0.18 0.69
C GLU A 354 -1.37 -1.65 0.33
N ASP A 355 -1.02 -2.06 -0.89
CA ASP A 355 -1.13 -3.44 -1.37
C ASP A 355 -0.36 -4.41 -0.47
N ARG A 356 0.80 -4.00 0.03
CA ARG A 356 1.61 -4.81 0.95
C ARG A 356 0.95 -4.95 2.32
N ASN A 357 0.40 -3.87 2.87
CA ASN A 357 -0.35 -3.91 4.14
C ASN A 357 -1.57 -4.83 4.05
N LEU A 358 -2.37 -4.68 3.00
CA LEU A 358 -3.53 -5.53 2.74
C LEU A 358 -3.11 -7.00 2.54
N SER A 359 -2.05 -7.25 1.77
CA SER A 359 -1.57 -8.60 1.51
C SER A 359 -1.03 -9.30 2.77
N LEU A 360 -0.33 -8.59 3.65
CA LEU A 360 0.19 -9.17 4.90
C LEU A 360 -0.96 -9.50 5.86
N ARG A 361 -1.96 -8.62 5.95
CA ARG A 361 -3.14 -8.86 6.77
C ARG A 361 -3.95 -10.06 6.26
N ALA A 362 -4.22 -10.09 4.97
CA ALA A 362 -4.95 -11.19 4.34
C ALA A 362 -4.20 -12.53 4.49
N GLU A 363 -2.87 -12.53 4.33
CA GLU A 363 -2.04 -13.72 4.55
C GLU A 363 -2.15 -14.23 6.00
N TYR A 364 -2.02 -13.34 6.98
CA TYR A 364 -2.15 -13.70 8.40
C TYR A 364 -3.54 -14.23 8.76
N ASP A 365 -4.60 -13.55 8.32
CA ASP A 365 -5.97 -13.96 8.60
C ASP A 365 -6.29 -15.31 7.95
N ASN A 366 -5.80 -15.55 6.73
CA ASN A 366 -5.95 -16.82 6.03
C ASN A 366 -5.27 -17.97 6.80
N ILE A 367 -4.04 -17.76 7.28
CA ILE A 367 -3.33 -18.76 8.09
C ILE A 367 -4.09 -19.02 9.39
N CYS A 368 -4.51 -17.98 10.11
CA CYS A 368 -5.24 -18.14 11.37
C CYS A 368 -6.59 -18.86 11.19
N ALA A 369 -7.26 -18.67 10.04
CA ALA A 369 -8.52 -19.35 9.73
C ALA A 369 -8.34 -20.87 9.61
N HIS A 370 -7.26 -21.33 8.98
CA HIS A 370 -7.00 -22.75 8.72
C HIS A 370 -6.14 -23.42 9.80
N VAL A 371 -5.32 -22.65 10.52
CA VAL A 371 -4.39 -23.10 11.55
C VAL A 371 -4.68 -22.35 12.86
N PRO A 372 -5.65 -22.79 13.67
CA PRO A 372 -6.11 -22.03 14.84
C PRO A 372 -5.03 -21.73 15.87
N GLU A 373 -4.08 -22.64 16.06
CA GLU A 373 -2.93 -22.49 16.94
C GLU A 373 -1.98 -21.36 16.52
N PHE A 374 -2.00 -20.95 15.25
CA PHE A 374 -1.19 -19.82 14.77
C PHE A 374 -1.63 -18.49 15.39
N ARG A 375 -2.89 -18.38 15.86
CA ARG A 375 -3.43 -17.17 16.52
C ARG A 375 -2.68 -16.77 17.79
N ARG A 376 -1.87 -17.66 18.37
CA ARG A 376 -1.00 -17.32 19.50
C ARG A 376 0.04 -16.27 19.13
N ILE A 377 0.49 -16.23 17.88
CA ILE A 377 1.43 -15.24 17.37
C ILE A 377 0.67 -13.96 17.07
N PRO A 378 0.92 -12.84 17.75
CA PRO A 378 0.25 -11.58 17.42
C PRO A 378 0.57 -11.12 15.99
N TYR A 379 -0.39 -10.48 15.31
CA TYR A 379 -0.20 -9.96 13.94
C TYR A 379 1.08 -9.11 13.79
N LYS A 380 1.40 -8.25 14.77
CA LYS A 380 2.62 -7.44 14.77
C LYS A 380 3.90 -8.28 14.73
N ASP A 381 3.93 -9.42 15.42
CA ASP A 381 5.08 -10.30 15.52
C ASP A 381 5.19 -11.15 14.25
N PHE A 382 4.07 -11.58 13.68
CA PHE A 382 4.04 -12.16 12.34
C PHE A 382 4.61 -11.20 11.29
N VAL A 383 4.17 -9.94 11.27
CA VAL A 383 4.70 -8.91 10.36
C VAL A 383 6.20 -8.72 10.57
N TRP A 384 6.67 -8.63 11.83
CA TRP A 384 8.10 -8.60 12.14
C TRP A 384 8.83 -9.81 11.54
N GLY A 385 8.32 -11.03 11.73
CA GLY A 385 8.90 -12.25 11.16
C GLY A 385 8.93 -12.22 9.63
N ARG A 386 7.85 -11.78 8.99
CA ARG A 386 7.79 -11.62 7.52
C ARG A 386 8.82 -10.61 7.01
N LEU A 387 9.07 -9.54 7.77
CA LEU A 387 10.07 -8.52 7.43
C LEU A 387 11.51 -9.01 7.64
N VAL A 388 11.80 -9.74 8.72
CA VAL A 388 13.09 -10.43 8.85
C VAL A 388 13.32 -11.32 7.64
N VAL A 389 12.35 -12.17 7.30
CA VAL A 389 12.50 -13.12 6.20
C VAL A 389 12.73 -12.39 4.86
N ILE A 390 11.86 -11.46 4.46
CA ILE A 390 11.98 -10.84 3.13
C ILE A 390 13.27 -10.01 2.96
N THR A 391 13.84 -9.49 4.04
CA THR A 391 15.03 -8.63 4.00
C THR A 391 16.35 -9.40 4.08
N ARG A 392 16.33 -10.68 4.50
CA ARG A 392 17.53 -11.44 4.91
C ARG A 392 17.62 -12.86 4.33
N ILE A 393 16.60 -13.29 3.59
CA ILE A 393 16.52 -14.64 3.04
C ILE A 393 17.48 -14.86 1.85
N PHE A 394 18.15 -16.01 1.86
CA PHE A 394 18.93 -16.52 0.73
C PHE A 394 18.22 -17.72 0.11
N GLY A 395 18.18 -17.77 -1.23
CA GLY A 395 17.72 -18.97 -1.94
C GLY A 395 18.86 -19.97 -2.07
N LEU A 396 18.69 -21.19 -1.60
CA LEU A 396 19.74 -22.20 -1.48
C LEU A 396 19.39 -23.44 -2.30
N VAL A 397 20.42 -24.22 -2.66
CA VAL A 397 20.25 -25.57 -3.19
C VAL A 397 21.02 -26.52 -2.29
N ILE A 398 20.31 -27.36 -1.55
CA ILE A 398 20.88 -28.31 -0.58
C ILE A 398 20.46 -29.70 -1.02
N ASP A 399 21.43 -30.59 -1.27
CA ASP A 399 21.17 -31.95 -1.79
C ASP A 399 20.18 -31.95 -2.98
N ASP A 400 20.45 -31.12 -3.99
CA ASP A 400 19.64 -30.87 -5.19
C ASP A 400 18.22 -30.30 -4.97
N ASN A 401 17.84 -30.04 -3.73
CA ASN A 401 16.56 -29.43 -3.38
C ASN A 401 16.69 -27.92 -3.28
N LYS A 402 15.83 -27.20 -4.02
CA LYS A 402 15.69 -25.75 -3.89
C LYS A 402 14.98 -25.42 -2.58
N THR A 403 15.65 -24.67 -1.73
CA THR A 403 15.12 -24.18 -0.46
C THR A 403 15.49 -22.71 -0.29
N ASP A 404 15.06 -22.12 0.82
CA ASP A 404 15.46 -20.80 1.26
C ASP A 404 15.85 -20.87 2.73
N GLY A 405 16.75 -19.98 3.17
CA GLY A 405 17.14 -19.92 4.57
C GLY A 405 17.69 -18.56 5.01
N LEU A 406 17.63 -18.35 6.32
CA LEU A 406 18.31 -17.24 6.99
C LEU A 406 19.72 -17.68 7.34
N VAL A 407 20.72 -16.94 6.85
CA VAL A 407 22.13 -17.25 7.05
C VAL A 407 22.75 -16.15 7.93
N PRO A 408 22.94 -16.42 9.25
CA PRO A 408 23.53 -15.46 10.15
C PRO A 408 24.88 -14.98 9.65
N MET A 409 25.20 -13.71 9.88
CA MET A 409 26.41 -13.03 9.42
C MET A 409 26.41 -12.68 7.92
N ALA A 410 26.05 -13.61 7.04
CA ALA A 410 25.92 -13.31 5.61
C ALA A 410 24.80 -12.29 5.34
N ASP A 411 23.70 -12.38 6.10
CA ASP A 411 22.55 -11.48 6.04
C ASP A 411 22.81 -10.03 6.55
N MET A 412 24.05 -9.73 6.91
CA MET A 412 24.51 -8.40 7.32
C MET A 412 25.37 -7.71 6.25
N LEU A 413 25.71 -8.39 5.16
CA LEU A 413 26.38 -7.78 4.02
C LEU A 413 25.39 -6.85 3.31
N ASN A 414 25.73 -5.58 3.17
CA ASN A 414 24.86 -4.62 2.48
C ASN A 414 24.92 -4.78 0.97
N HIS A 415 23.94 -4.18 0.29
CA HIS A 415 23.80 -4.25 -1.16
C HIS A 415 24.78 -3.35 -1.91
N LYS A 416 25.43 -3.90 -2.94
CA LYS A 416 26.12 -3.15 -3.99
C LYS A 416 25.98 -3.83 -5.35
N ARG A 417 26.07 -3.01 -6.40
CA ARG A 417 26.26 -3.43 -7.79
C ARG A 417 27.42 -2.64 -8.42
N PRO A 418 28.29 -3.28 -9.24
CA PRO A 418 28.35 -4.73 -9.51
C PRO A 418 28.68 -5.54 -8.25
N ARG A 419 28.34 -6.84 -8.26
CA ARG A 419 28.53 -7.72 -7.10
C ARG A 419 30.02 -7.90 -6.80
N GLU A 420 30.41 -7.72 -5.54
CA GLU A 420 31.78 -7.94 -5.07
C GLU A 420 32.00 -9.36 -4.56
N THR A 421 30.91 -10.03 -4.19
CA THR A 421 30.90 -11.39 -3.68
C THR A 421 29.91 -12.26 -4.44
N LYS A 422 30.10 -13.57 -4.35
CA LYS A 422 29.12 -14.60 -4.71
C LYS A 422 28.92 -15.50 -3.49
N TRP A 423 27.79 -16.15 -3.42
CA TRP A 423 27.54 -17.15 -2.40
C TRP A 423 27.05 -18.46 -3.00
N THR A 424 27.33 -19.56 -2.31
CA THR A 424 26.88 -20.90 -2.67
C THR A 424 26.69 -21.74 -1.42
N TYR A 425 25.85 -22.78 -1.48
CA TYR A 425 25.87 -23.85 -0.48
C TYR A 425 26.80 -24.96 -0.99
N GLU A 426 27.87 -25.24 -0.24
CA GLU A 426 28.86 -26.24 -0.59
C GLU A 426 28.53 -27.58 0.08
N GLN A 427 28.10 -28.57 -0.70
CA GLN A 427 27.69 -29.89 -0.19
C GLN A 427 28.81 -30.60 0.57
N LYS A 428 30.05 -30.53 0.06
CA LYS A 428 31.22 -31.20 0.66
C LYS A 428 31.54 -30.70 2.07
N ARG A 429 31.45 -29.39 2.27
CA ARG A 429 31.68 -28.76 3.59
C ARG A 429 30.41 -28.71 4.44
N ARG A 430 29.24 -28.94 3.84
CA ARG A 430 27.91 -28.79 4.46
C ARG A 430 27.72 -27.39 5.05
N GLY A 431 27.81 -26.36 4.21
CA GLY A 431 27.59 -25.00 4.68
C GLY A 431 27.53 -23.96 3.56
N PHE A 432 27.14 -22.75 3.95
CA PHE A 432 27.07 -21.59 3.09
C PHE A 432 28.43 -20.90 3.02
N VAL A 433 28.90 -20.63 1.81
CA VAL A 433 30.19 -19.96 1.55
C VAL A 433 29.92 -18.68 0.79
N VAL A 434 30.53 -17.58 1.24
CA VAL A 434 30.64 -16.33 0.48
C VAL A 434 32.09 -16.23 -0.02
N THR A 435 32.26 -16.04 -1.33
CA THR A 435 33.56 -15.93 -1.99
C THR A 435 33.68 -14.56 -2.66
N ALA A 436 34.85 -13.94 -2.55
CA ALA A 436 35.13 -12.66 -3.19
C ALA A 436 35.30 -12.84 -4.71
N LEU A 437 34.61 -12.00 -5.51
CA LEU A 437 34.74 -11.98 -6.97
C LEU A 437 35.86 -11.06 -7.46
N GLN A 438 36.32 -10.18 -6.57
CA GLN A 438 37.40 -9.25 -6.77
C GLN A 438 38.14 -9.05 -5.45
N THR A 439 39.30 -8.42 -5.52
CA THR A 439 40.04 -8.03 -4.33
C THR A 439 39.28 -6.95 -3.56
N ILE A 440 39.11 -7.17 -2.25
CA ILE A 440 38.49 -6.22 -1.31
C ILE A 440 39.59 -5.68 -0.40
N GLU A 441 39.74 -4.36 -0.39
CA GLU A 441 40.83 -3.70 0.33
C GLU A 441 40.58 -3.61 1.83
N LYS A 442 41.66 -3.44 2.59
CA LYS A 442 41.58 -3.29 4.04
C LYS A 442 40.74 -2.06 4.41
N ASN A 443 39.96 -2.18 5.49
CA ASN A 443 39.06 -1.17 6.07
C ASN A 443 37.88 -0.75 5.18
N THR A 444 37.64 -1.43 4.04
CA THR A 444 36.44 -1.18 3.23
C THR A 444 35.29 -2.08 3.65
N GLU A 445 34.07 -1.66 3.35
CA GLU A 445 32.88 -2.49 3.52
C GLU A 445 32.89 -3.65 2.52
N VAL A 446 32.41 -4.81 2.96
CA VAL A 446 32.22 -6.01 2.15
C VAL A 446 30.76 -6.05 1.73
N PHE A 447 30.52 -6.01 0.42
CA PHE A 447 29.15 -5.98 -0.12
C PHE A 447 28.73 -7.32 -0.73
N ASP A 448 27.44 -7.61 -0.64
CA ASP A 448 26.75 -8.60 -1.45
C ASP A 448 25.82 -7.88 -2.46
N SER A 449 25.23 -8.62 -3.39
CA SER A 449 24.20 -8.11 -4.27
C SER A 449 22.87 -8.81 -4.04
N TYR A 450 21.89 -8.05 -3.54
CA TYR A 450 20.49 -8.46 -3.44
C TYR A 450 19.80 -8.65 -4.82
N GLY A 451 20.57 -8.46 -5.90
CA GLY A 451 20.14 -8.56 -7.29
C GLY A 451 19.64 -7.25 -7.86
N ARG A 452 19.27 -7.31 -9.14
CA ARG A 452 18.77 -6.17 -9.93
C ARG A 452 17.32 -5.83 -9.52
N LYS A 453 17.07 -4.63 -8.99
CA LYS A 453 15.74 -4.20 -8.51
C LYS A 453 15.58 -2.67 -8.60
N CYS A 454 14.38 -2.23 -8.95
CA CYS A 454 14.00 -0.81 -8.88
C CYS A 454 13.91 -0.31 -7.42
N ASN A 455 14.05 1.00 -7.22
CA ASN A 455 13.94 1.58 -5.87
C ASN A 455 12.59 1.28 -5.22
N SER A 456 11.48 1.25 -5.96
CA SER A 456 10.19 0.90 -5.34
C SER A 456 10.20 -0.48 -4.66
N ARG A 457 11.02 -1.43 -5.16
CA ARG A 457 11.17 -2.75 -4.55
C ARG A 457 12.11 -2.72 -3.36
N PHE A 458 13.23 -2.01 -3.43
CA PHE A 458 14.13 -1.83 -2.27
C PHE A 458 13.43 -1.06 -1.15
N PHE A 459 12.77 0.04 -1.49
CA PHE A 459 12.11 0.91 -0.53
C PHE A 459 10.99 0.19 0.20
N VAL A 460 10.03 -0.41 -0.52
CA VAL A 460 8.84 -1.04 0.08
C VAL A 460 9.16 -2.32 0.84
N ASN A 461 10.17 -3.10 0.42
CA ASN A 461 10.46 -4.41 1.02
C ASN A 461 11.68 -4.43 1.94
N TYR A 462 12.66 -3.56 1.71
CA TYR A 462 13.94 -3.51 2.43
C TYR A 462 14.15 -2.22 3.23
N GLY A 463 13.33 -1.19 3.01
CA GLY A 463 13.39 0.07 3.77
C GLY A 463 14.53 0.99 3.35
N PHE A 464 15.06 0.88 2.13
CA PHE A 464 16.06 1.82 1.62
C PHE A 464 15.88 2.08 0.12
N SER A 465 16.38 3.23 -0.34
CA SER A 465 16.43 3.61 -1.75
C SER A 465 17.89 3.84 -2.14
N LEU A 466 18.28 3.35 -3.32
CA LEU A 466 19.60 3.64 -3.88
C LEU A 466 19.59 5.00 -4.55
N GLU A 467 20.70 5.72 -4.44
CA GLU A 467 20.85 7.03 -5.08
C GLU A 467 20.90 6.87 -6.60
N ASP A 468 21.91 6.18 -7.11
CA ASP A 468 22.07 5.98 -8.55
C ASP A 468 21.60 4.58 -8.95
N ASN A 469 20.29 4.44 -9.19
CA ASN A 469 19.68 3.18 -9.59
C ASN A 469 19.15 3.21 -11.03
N GLU A 470 19.90 2.60 -11.94
CA GLU A 470 19.52 2.46 -13.35
C GLU A 470 18.26 1.61 -13.55
N ASP A 471 17.91 0.78 -12.57
CA ASP A 471 16.75 -0.11 -12.62
C ASP A 471 15.46 0.56 -12.14
N ASN A 472 15.46 1.87 -11.87
CA ASN A 472 14.25 2.59 -11.51
C ASN A 472 13.18 2.44 -12.60
N GLU A 473 11.93 2.34 -12.14
CA GLU A 473 10.74 2.17 -12.97
C GLU A 473 9.78 3.32 -12.66
N ALA A 474 9.00 3.75 -13.64
CA ALA A 474 7.88 4.67 -13.42
C ALA A 474 6.57 4.06 -13.93
N SER A 475 5.46 4.48 -13.32
CA SER A 475 4.13 4.03 -13.74
C SER A 475 3.58 4.94 -14.85
N LEU A 476 3.18 4.34 -15.97
CA LEU A 476 2.50 5.02 -17.07
C LEU A 476 1.17 4.33 -17.33
N THR A 477 0.11 5.12 -17.46
CA THR A 477 -1.23 4.61 -17.69
C THR A 477 -1.78 5.08 -19.03
N PHE A 478 -2.28 4.13 -19.81
CA PHE A 478 -2.86 4.36 -21.13
C PHE A 478 -4.30 3.87 -21.17
N GLU A 479 -5.09 4.45 -22.06
CA GLU A 479 -6.50 4.08 -22.27
C GLU A 479 -6.75 3.93 -23.76
N LEU A 480 -7.36 2.80 -24.15
CA LEU A 480 -7.85 2.61 -25.51
C LEU A 480 -9.21 3.32 -25.65
N SER A 481 -9.26 4.36 -26.49
CA SER A 481 -10.48 5.15 -26.68
C SER A 481 -11.61 4.33 -27.30
N ARG A 482 -12.80 4.35 -26.70
CA ARG A 482 -14.00 3.72 -27.27
C ARG A 482 -14.55 4.41 -28.50
N SER A 483 -14.20 5.68 -28.70
CA SER A 483 -14.56 6.41 -29.92
C SER A 483 -13.68 6.03 -31.10
N ASP A 484 -12.63 5.22 -30.91
CA ASP A 484 -11.82 4.70 -31.99
C ASP A 484 -12.68 3.80 -32.90
N PRO A 485 -12.82 4.11 -34.21
CA PRO A 485 -13.61 3.30 -35.13
C PRO A 485 -13.16 1.83 -35.19
N GLN A 486 -11.89 1.55 -34.87
CA GLN A 486 -11.29 0.23 -34.84
C GLN A 486 -11.18 -0.35 -33.42
N TYR A 487 -11.88 0.22 -32.44
CA TYR A 487 -11.83 -0.19 -31.03
C TYR A 487 -12.03 -1.70 -30.83
N LEU A 488 -13.02 -2.30 -31.50
CA LEU A 488 -13.32 -3.73 -31.37
C LEU A 488 -12.18 -4.60 -31.89
N LEU A 489 -11.61 -4.23 -33.03
CA LEU A 489 -10.47 -4.92 -33.63
C LEU A 489 -9.24 -4.83 -32.70
N LYS A 490 -8.89 -3.61 -32.28
CA LYS A 490 -7.77 -3.36 -31.36
C LYS A 490 -7.94 -4.09 -30.03
N SER A 491 -9.15 -4.07 -29.46
CA SER A 491 -9.46 -4.80 -28.23
C SER A 491 -9.21 -6.31 -28.36
N LYS A 492 -9.57 -6.90 -29.51
CA LYS A 492 -9.31 -8.31 -29.80
C LYS A 492 -7.81 -8.63 -29.83
N PHE A 493 -7.01 -7.83 -30.55
CA PHE A 493 -5.55 -8.01 -30.60
C PHE A 493 -4.89 -7.83 -29.24
N LEU A 494 -5.41 -6.91 -28.42
CA LEU A 494 -4.85 -6.61 -27.10
C LEU A 494 -5.31 -7.58 -26.01
N GLY A 495 -6.09 -8.61 -26.34
CA GLY A 495 -6.67 -9.53 -25.35
C GLY A 495 -7.62 -8.81 -24.37
N ILE A 496 -8.07 -7.60 -24.70
CA ILE A 496 -9.09 -6.88 -23.94
C ILE A 496 -10.41 -7.56 -24.30
N HIS A 497 -10.76 -8.61 -23.55
CA HIS A 497 -11.98 -9.35 -23.77
C HIS A 497 -13.17 -8.40 -23.75
N ALA A 498 -13.68 -8.05 -24.94
CA ALA A 498 -15.06 -7.70 -25.12
C ALA A 498 -15.84 -8.92 -24.64
N PHE A 499 -16.47 -8.82 -23.47
CA PHE A 499 -17.31 -9.88 -22.96
C PHE A 499 -18.31 -10.24 -24.07
N ASP A 500 -18.26 -11.50 -24.47
CA ASP A 500 -19.12 -12.17 -25.43
C ASP A 500 -20.55 -11.60 -25.32
N GLN A 501 -21.07 -10.99 -26.39
CA GLN A 501 -22.40 -10.37 -26.38
C GLN A 501 -23.46 -11.36 -25.87
N PHE A 502 -23.26 -12.66 -26.07
CA PHE A 502 -24.08 -13.74 -25.53
C PHE A 502 -24.09 -13.83 -24.00
N LYS A 503 -22.93 -13.79 -23.34
CA LYS A 503 -22.86 -13.76 -21.87
C LYS A 503 -23.31 -12.42 -21.30
N LYS A 504 -23.19 -11.34 -22.07
CA LYS A 504 -23.73 -10.02 -21.71
C LYS A 504 -25.26 -10.05 -21.73
N ILE A 505 -25.90 -10.69 -22.71
CA ILE A 505 -27.35 -10.90 -22.73
C ILE A 505 -27.80 -11.76 -21.55
N ILE A 506 -27.09 -12.86 -21.25
CA ILE A 506 -27.42 -13.73 -20.11
C ILE A 506 -27.21 -13.01 -18.77
N TYR A 507 -26.12 -12.26 -18.61
CA TYR A 507 -25.81 -11.49 -17.39
C TYR A 507 -26.71 -10.25 -17.24
N ILE A 508 -27.07 -9.59 -18.35
CA ILE A 508 -28.08 -8.51 -18.39
C ILE A 508 -29.45 -9.11 -18.05
N TYR A 509 -29.82 -10.29 -18.53
CA TYR A 509 -31.08 -10.96 -18.20
C TYR A 509 -31.15 -11.36 -16.72
N ILE A 510 -30.03 -11.84 -16.15
CA ILE A 510 -29.87 -12.14 -14.71
C ILE A 510 -29.89 -10.86 -13.85
N LEU A 511 -29.38 -9.72 -14.35
CA LEU A 511 -29.40 -8.44 -13.64
C LEU A 511 -30.73 -7.68 -13.82
N TYR A 512 -31.39 -7.82 -14.97
CA TYR A 512 -32.72 -7.28 -15.26
C TYR A 512 -33.77 -7.90 -14.33
N THR A 513 -33.54 -9.14 -13.90
CA THR A 513 -34.33 -9.82 -12.87
C THR A 513 -33.97 -9.40 -11.43
N LEU A 514 -32.87 -8.67 -11.18
CA LEU A 514 -32.36 -8.42 -9.81
C LEU A 514 -32.12 -6.96 -9.40
N SER A 515 -32.03 -5.94 -10.28
CA SER A 515 -31.87 -4.54 -9.82
C SER A 515 -31.98 -3.47 -10.92
N HIS A 516 -32.73 -2.38 -10.67
CA HIS A 516 -33.00 -1.25 -11.58
C HIS A 516 -31.92 -0.13 -11.57
N THR A 517 -30.62 -0.44 -11.57
CA THR A 517 -29.57 0.60 -11.68
C THR A 517 -28.49 0.24 -12.70
N MET A 518 -28.82 0.38 -13.99
CA MET A 518 -27.96 0.01 -15.12
C MET A 518 -26.79 0.98 -15.39
N ASP A 519 -26.93 2.29 -15.13
CA ASP A 519 -25.99 3.26 -15.71
C ASP A 519 -24.65 3.38 -14.96
N ASN A 520 -24.63 3.26 -13.63
CA ASN A 520 -23.42 3.51 -12.84
C ASN A 520 -22.45 2.31 -12.76
N VAL A 521 -22.96 1.08 -12.81
CA VAL A 521 -22.14 -0.15 -12.70
C VAL A 521 -21.45 -0.49 -14.02
N ILE A 522 -22.13 -0.25 -15.16
CA ILE A 522 -21.57 -0.47 -16.49
C ILE A 522 -20.42 0.52 -16.76
N ILE A 523 -20.52 1.77 -16.30
CA ILE A 523 -19.44 2.76 -16.47
C ILE A 523 -18.22 2.40 -15.61
N PHE A 524 -18.42 1.98 -14.35
CA PHE A 524 -17.31 1.72 -13.41
C PHE A 524 -16.53 0.42 -13.69
N THR A 525 -17.23 -0.67 -14.06
CA THR A 525 -16.59 -1.95 -14.40
C THR A 525 -15.96 -1.95 -15.79
N SER A 526 -16.45 -1.11 -16.70
CA SER A 526 -15.94 -1.03 -18.06
C SER A 526 -14.79 -0.02 -18.24
N LYS A 527 -14.74 1.09 -17.48
CA LYS A 527 -13.59 2.03 -17.47
C LYS A 527 -12.27 1.37 -17.06
N LYS A 528 -12.31 0.48 -16.06
CA LYS A 528 -11.11 -0.23 -15.56
C LYS A 528 -10.52 -1.26 -16.53
N ARG A 529 -11.23 -1.64 -17.60
CA ARG A 529 -10.80 -2.70 -18.54
C ARG A 529 -10.16 -2.18 -19.83
N SER A 530 -10.45 -0.94 -20.25
CA SER A 530 -9.77 -0.27 -21.38
C SER A 530 -8.51 0.49 -20.97
N GLN A 531 -8.32 0.68 -19.66
CA GLN A 531 -7.17 1.33 -19.08
C GLN A 531 -6.11 0.29 -18.67
N ARG A 532 -4.85 0.52 -19.05
CA ARG A 532 -3.73 -0.34 -18.71
C ARG A 532 -2.59 0.45 -18.09
N GLU A 533 -2.15 0.02 -16.91
CA GLU A 533 -1.00 0.59 -16.18
C GLU A 533 0.25 -0.27 -16.44
N PHE A 534 1.34 0.36 -16.83
CA PHE A 534 2.64 -0.26 -17.03
C PHE A 534 3.68 0.36 -16.10
N GLN A 535 4.49 -0.46 -15.44
CA GLN A 535 5.65 -0.01 -14.68
C GLN A 535 6.91 -0.34 -15.49
N ILE A 536 7.50 0.69 -16.09
CA ILE A 536 8.57 0.51 -17.08
C ILE A 536 9.86 1.24 -16.69
N PRO A 537 11.03 0.59 -16.84
CA PRO A 537 12.34 1.22 -16.72
C PRO A 537 12.77 1.88 -18.03
N ARG A 538 13.90 2.60 -18.02
CA ARG A 538 14.42 3.30 -19.22
C ARG A 538 14.89 2.34 -20.33
N GLN A 539 15.35 1.15 -19.97
CA GLN A 539 16.04 0.24 -20.91
C GLN A 539 15.07 -0.43 -21.89
N TYR A 540 15.19 -0.13 -23.19
CA TYR A 540 14.23 -0.56 -24.21
C TYR A 540 14.06 -2.08 -24.33
N LYS A 541 15.17 -2.83 -24.22
CA LYS A 541 15.14 -4.31 -24.35
C LYS A 541 14.52 -5.03 -23.15
N GLU A 542 14.10 -4.32 -22.10
CA GLU A 542 13.40 -4.94 -20.97
C GLU A 542 12.02 -5.44 -21.39
N LYS A 543 11.68 -6.66 -20.97
CA LYS A 543 10.40 -7.31 -21.33
C LYS A 543 9.19 -6.40 -21.07
N LYS A 544 9.16 -5.70 -19.92
CA LYS A 544 8.06 -4.78 -19.57
C LYS A 544 7.97 -3.58 -20.50
N VAL A 545 9.10 -3.08 -21.00
CA VAL A 545 9.14 -1.98 -21.96
C VAL A 545 8.64 -2.47 -23.32
N LEU A 546 9.16 -3.60 -23.80
CA LEU A 546 8.72 -4.21 -25.06
C LEU A 546 7.21 -4.51 -25.04
N GLU A 547 6.67 -4.99 -23.92
CA GLU A 547 5.24 -5.23 -23.74
C GLU A 547 4.41 -3.93 -23.81
N CYS A 548 4.88 -2.86 -23.16
CA CYS A 548 4.25 -1.54 -23.22
C CYS A 548 4.23 -0.98 -24.65
N PHE A 549 5.39 -1.00 -25.32
CA PHE A 549 5.52 -0.54 -26.71
C PHE A 549 4.68 -1.38 -27.66
N SER A 550 4.67 -2.71 -27.51
CA SER A 550 3.85 -3.61 -28.33
C SER A 550 2.36 -3.31 -28.18
N TRP A 551 1.90 -3.12 -26.94
CA TRP A 551 0.51 -2.74 -26.68
C TRP A 551 0.15 -1.41 -27.34
N LEU A 552 1.04 -0.41 -27.27
CA LEU A 552 0.81 0.89 -27.89
C LEU A 552 0.85 0.84 -29.42
N ARG A 553 1.74 0.03 -30.01
CA ARG A 553 1.82 -0.16 -31.47
C ARG A 553 0.50 -0.70 -32.02
N VAL A 554 -0.10 -1.66 -31.33
CA VAL A 554 -1.45 -2.17 -31.66
C VAL A 554 -2.53 -1.11 -31.39
N ALA A 555 -2.46 -0.41 -30.26
CA ALA A 555 -3.45 0.62 -29.92
C ALA A 555 -3.48 1.77 -30.94
N PHE A 556 -2.34 2.14 -31.53
CA PHE A 556 -2.23 3.19 -32.53
C PHE A 556 -2.22 2.70 -33.98
N ALA A 557 -2.32 1.39 -34.22
CA ALA A 557 -2.35 0.83 -35.56
C ALA A 557 -3.52 1.38 -36.39
N GLN A 558 -3.29 1.65 -37.68
CA GLN A 558 -4.28 2.14 -38.64
C GLN A 558 -4.20 1.40 -39.98
N GLY A 559 -5.34 1.24 -40.66
CA GLY A 559 -5.39 0.77 -42.04
C GLY A 559 -4.62 -0.55 -42.29
N ASN A 560 -3.63 -0.50 -43.18
CA ASN A 560 -2.80 -1.64 -43.57
C ASN A 560 -1.78 -2.09 -42.49
N GLU A 561 -1.58 -1.31 -41.43
CA GLU A 561 -0.69 -1.66 -40.32
C GLU A 561 -1.13 -2.94 -39.60
N PHE A 562 -2.44 -3.21 -39.56
CA PHE A 562 -2.96 -4.46 -39.02
C PHE A 562 -2.53 -5.70 -39.81
N MET A 563 -2.34 -5.57 -41.13
CA MET A 563 -1.82 -6.66 -41.95
C MET A 563 -0.36 -6.94 -41.61
N ILE A 564 0.43 -5.88 -41.39
CA ILE A 564 1.83 -6.01 -40.96
C ILE A 564 1.90 -6.69 -39.59
N ILE A 565 1.09 -6.25 -38.62
CA ILE A 565 1.04 -6.83 -37.28
C ILE A 565 0.59 -8.30 -37.33
N SER A 566 -0.43 -8.62 -38.14
CA SER A 566 -0.94 -10.00 -38.27
C SER A 566 0.04 -10.93 -38.97
N ALA A 567 0.86 -10.41 -39.89
CA ALA A 567 1.88 -11.16 -40.61
C ALA A 567 3.15 -11.38 -39.79
N GLN A 568 3.36 -10.63 -38.72
CA GLN A 568 4.41 -10.94 -37.76
C GLN A 568 4.02 -12.24 -37.06
N ASN A 569 4.78 -13.32 -37.29
CA ASN A 569 4.70 -14.53 -36.47
C ASN A 569 5.14 -14.13 -35.06
N VAL A 570 4.18 -13.71 -34.23
CA VAL A 570 4.41 -13.15 -32.90
C VAL A 570 4.88 -14.26 -31.96
N GLN A 571 6.15 -14.66 -32.08
CA GLN A 571 6.80 -15.43 -31.04
C GLN A 571 7.05 -14.47 -29.87
N ASN A 572 6.31 -14.66 -28.76
CA ASN A 572 6.41 -13.95 -27.48
C ASN A 572 5.60 -12.65 -27.29
N ASP A 573 4.47 -12.47 -27.98
CA ASP A 573 3.58 -11.29 -27.83
C ASP A 573 4.26 -9.91 -28.12
N GLU A 574 5.44 -9.90 -28.76
CA GLU A 574 6.17 -8.67 -29.13
C GLU A 574 5.81 -8.20 -30.54
N VAL A 575 5.27 -6.99 -30.64
CA VAL A 575 4.97 -6.34 -31.93
C VAL A 575 6.13 -5.41 -32.28
N VAL A 576 6.84 -5.72 -33.36
CA VAL A 576 7.99 -4.90 -33.81
C VAL A 576 7.50 -3.55 -34.39
N PRO A 577 8.38 -2.52 -34.49
CA PRO A 577 8.00 -1.22 -35.06
C PRO A 577 7.32 -1.36 -36.43
N VAL A 578 6.15 -0.75 -36.59
CA VAL A 578 5.27 -0.99 -37.75
C VAL A 578 5.49 0.05 -38.85
N SER A 579 5.42 1.33 -38.50
CA SER A 579 5.64 2.45 -39.41
C SER A 579 6.18 3.66 -38.64
N VAL A 580 6.82 4.60 -39.34
CA VAL A 580 7.28 5.86 -38.74
C VAL A 580 6.12 6.61 -38.06
N GLN A 581 4.94 6.61 -38.67
CA GLN A 581 3.77 7.30 -38.14
C GLN A 581 3.25 6.61 -36.87
N ASN A 582 3.17 5.28 -36.86
CA ASN A 582 2.77 4.51 -35.69
C ASN A 582 3.75 4.74 -34.52
N GLU A 583 5.06 4.66 -34.78
CA GLU A 583 6.07 4.83 -33.74
C GLU A 583 6.10 6.27 -33.18
N MET A 584 5.82 7.28 -34.01
CA MET A 584 5.63 8.65 -33.56
C MET A 584 4.43 8.79 -32.62
N MET A 585 3.31 8.11 -32.90
CA MET A 585 2.14 8.09 -32.03
C MET A 585 2.42 7.39 -30.70
N VAL A 586 3.15 6.26 -30.73
CA VAL A 586 3.60 5.53 -29.53
C VAL A 586 4.46 6.43 -28.64
N LEU A 587 5.52 7.03 -29.19
CA LEU A 587 6.40 7.92 -28.43
C LEU A 587 5.67 9.15 -27.88
N THR A 588 4.74 9.71 -28.67
CA THR A 588 3.90 10.83 -28.23
C THR A 588 3.00 10.43 -27.07
N ALA A 589 2.35 9.27 -27.14
CA ALA A 589 1.49 8.77 -26.07
C ALA A 589 2.26 8.53 -24.78
N ILE A 590 3.45 7.93 -24.86
CA ILE A 590 4.33 7.72 -23.71
C ILE A 590 4.74 9.06 -23.10
N ALA A 591 5.16 10.04 -23.90
CA ALA A 591 5.54 11.35 -23.39
C ALA A 591 4.37 12.09 -22.74
N VAL A 592 3.16 12.00 -23.31
CA VAL A 592 1.94 12.58 -22.72
C VAL A 592 1.61 11.92 -21.39
N ALA A 593 1.67 10.58 -21.32
CA ALA A 593 1.46 9.83 -20.09
C ALA A 593 2.54 10.17 -19.03
N ALA A 594 3.79 10.36 -19.46
CA ALA A 594 4.89 10.72 -18.57
C ALA A 594 4.70 12.12 -17.99
N LYS A 595 4.32 13.10 -18.82
CA LYS A 595 3.98 14.46 -18.38
C LYS A 595 2.80 14.46 -17.40
N LYS A 596 1.75 13.68 -17.70
CA LYS A 596 0.61 13.52 -16.80
C LYS A 596 1.02 12.94 -15.44
N SER A 597 1.97 12.00 -15.43
CA SER A 597 2.46 11.38 -14.19
C SER A 597 3.35 12.34 -13.40
N LEU A 598 4.22 13.10 -14.07
CA LEU A 598 5.04 14.16 -13.45
C LEU A 598 4.17 15.20 -12.73
N ASN A 599 3.04 15.58 -13.33
CA ASN A 599 2.11 16.55 -12.73
C ASN A 599 1.40 16.05 -11.46
N GLN A 600 1.55 14.78 -11.08
CA GLN A 600 0.98 14.24 -9.84
C GLN A 600 1.91 14.44 -8.64
N PHE A 601 3.18 14.75 -8.86
CA PHE A 601 4.15 15.02 -7.80
C PHE A 601 4.06 16.48 -7.35
N ASP A 602 4.19 16.70 -6.05
CA ASP A 602 4.21 18.06 -5.48
C ASP A 602 5.56 18.78 -5.68
N THR A 603 6.59 18.06 -6.13
CA THR A 603 7.96 18.57 -6.32
C THR A 603 8.49 18.18 -7.69
N THR A 604 9.33 19.03 -8.26
CA THR A 604 10.04 18.77 -9.52
C THR A 604 11.26 17.86 -9.30
N LEU A 605 11.90 17.41 -10.39
CA LEU A 605 13.14 16.64 -10.30
C LEU A 605 14.28 17.51 -9.74
N GLU A 606 14.31 18.78 -10.14
CA GLU A 606 15.28 19.78 -9.69
C GLU A 606 15.13 20.07 -8.19
N ASP A 607 13.90 20.21 -7.69
CA ASP A 607 13.64 20.38 -6.26
C ASP A 607 14.21 19.21 -5.44
N ASP A 608 13.98 17.97 -5.88
CA ASP A 608 14.49 16.79 -5.17
C ASP A 608 16.01 16.70 -5.20
N ASN A 609 16.64 17.08 -6.30
CA ASN A 609 18.09 17.17 -6.39
C ASN A 609 18.65 18.20 -5.41
N GLU A 610 17.96 19.34 -5.24
CA GLU A 610 18.37 20.36 -4.28
C GLU A 610 18.19 19.89 -2.83
N LEU A 611 17.06 19.24 -2.51
CA LEU A 611 16.82 18.68 -1.18
C LEU A 611 17.92 17.69 -0.76
N LEU A 612 18.41 16.87 -1.68
CA LEU A 612 19.41 15.85 -1.36
C LEU A 612 20.83 16.39 -1.13
N LYS A 613 21.10 17.65 -1.46
CA LYS A 613 22.36 18.35 -1.13
C LYS A 613 22.45 18.72 0.34
N ASP A 614 21.30 18.93 0.99
CA ASP A 614 21.23 19.23 2.42
C ASP A 614 21.36 17.92 3.23
N GLU A 615 22.61 17.51 3.48
CA GLU A 615 22.91 16.31 4.28
C GLU A 615 22.54 16.47 5.77
N GLU A 616 22.27 17.69 6.26
CA GLU A 616 21.81 17.92 7.63
C GLU A 616 20.31 17.60 7.77
N LYS A 617 19.50 18.08 6.82
CA LYS A 617 18.05 17.83 6.79
C LYS A 617 17.67 16.48 6.19
N TYR A 618 18.47 15.96 5.26
CA TYR A 618 18.31 14.64 4.65
C TYR A 618 19.55 13.76 4.86
N PRO A 619 19.86 13.38 6.13
CA PRO A 619 21.02 12.57 6.42
C PRO A 619 21.03 11.25 5.67
N ARG A 620 22.23 10.74 5.42
CA ARG A 620 22.42 9.40 4.87
C ARG A 620 21.70 8.36 5.75
N PHE A 621 21.06 7.40 5.09
CA PHE A 621 20.26 6.33 5.73
C PHE A 621 18.99 6.79 6.47
N SER A 622 18.57 8.05 6.33
CA SER A 622 17.31 8.53 6.91
C SER A 622 16.09 8.16 6.05
N ASN A 623 14.94 8.01 6.69
CA ASN A 623 13.66 7.80 5.99
C ASN A 623 13.34 8.96 5.05
N MET A 624 13.64 10.19 5.46
CA MET A 624 13.43 11.39 4.65
C MET A 624 14.24 11.32 3.34
N ARG A 625 15.53 10.95 3.43
CA ARG A 625 16.37 10.77 2.25
C ARG A 625 15.86 9.62 1.37
N ASN A 626 15.49 8.49 1.96
CA ASN A 626 14.95 7.34 1.21
C ASN A 626 13.67 7.68 0.44
N ILE A 627 12.79 8.50 1.03
CA ILE A 627 11.57 9.00 0.38
C ILE A 627 11.91 9.87 -0.82
N VAL A 628 12.80 10.85 -0.65
CA VAL A 628 13.20 11.77 -1.73
C VAL A 628 13.87 10.99 -2.87
N LEU A 629 14.79 10.07 -2.55
CA LEU A 629 15.42 9.18 -3.55
C LEU A 629 14.41 8.31 -4.31
N MET A 630 13.38 7.83 -3.62
CA MET A 630 12.33 7.01 -4.23
C MET A 630 11.58 7.79 -5.31
N ARG A 631 11.03 8.97 -4.97
CA ARG A 631 10.28 9.78 -5.93
C ARG A 631 11.16 10.45 -7.00
N ARG A 632 12.42 10.80 -6.67
CA ARG A 632 13.39 11.32 -7.63
C ARG A 632 13.67 10.30 -8.73
N GLY A 633 13.90 9.04 -8.36
CA GLY A 633 14.17 7.95 -9.30
C GLY A 633 13.02 7.70 -10.28
N GLU A 634 11.77 7.84 -9.84
CA GLU A 634 10.61 7.77 -10.74
C GLU A 634 10.57 8.96 -11.71
N LYS A 635 10.82 10.17 -11.21
CA LYS A 635 10.87 11.38 -12.05
C LYS A 635 11.98 11.31 -13.11
N GLU A 636 13.15 10.79 -12.79
CA GLU A 636 14.23 10.57 -13.76
C GLU A 636 13.78 9.69 -14.95
N VAL A 637 13.06 8.61 -14.67
CA VAL A 637 12.51 7.71 -15.70
C VAL A 637 11.45 8.44 -16.54
N LEU A 638 10.58 9.24 -15.92
CA LEU A 638 9.56 10.01 -16.63
C LEU A 638 10.18 11.09 -17.53
N HIS A 639 11.18 11.83 -17.04
CA HIS A 639 11.94 12.80 -17.83
C HIS A 639 12.69 12.14 -18.99
N PHE A 640 13.22 10.93 -18.80
CA PHE A 640 13.83 10.15 -19.90
C PHE A 640 12.84 9.97 -21.07
N TYR A 641 11.59 9.61 -20.81
CA TYR A 641 10.61 9.41 -21.89
C TYR A 641 10.19 10.71 -22.59
N LEU A 642 10.15 11.84 -21.87
CA LEU A 642 10.00 13.16 -22.52
C LEU A 642 11.16 13.46 -23.45
N ASN A 643 12.39 13.18 -23.00
CA ASN A 643 13.60 13.37 -23.80
C ASN A 643 13.66 12.39 -24.99
N LEU A 644 13.20 11.16 -24.81
CA LEU A 644 13.17 10.13 -25.86
C LEU A 644 12.35 10.62 -27.07
N LEU A 645 11.16 11.16 -26.84
CA LEU A 645 10.36 11.76 -27.92
C LEU A 645 11.08 12.94 -28.56
N LYS A 646 11.64 13.86 -27.75
CA LYS A 646 12.33 15.06 -28.23
C LYS A 646 13.48 14.72 -29.17
N GLU A 647 14.31 13.75 -28.81
CA GLU A 647 15.48 13.33 -29.59
C GLU A 647 15.09 12.46 -30.79
N CYS A 648 14.11 11.56 -30.66
CA CYS A 648 13.73 10.65 -31.75
C CYS A 648 12.86 11.30 -32.82
N LYS A 649 12.03 12.30 -32.47
CA LYS A 649 11.12 12.98 -33.42
C LYS A 649 11.83 13.50 -34.68
N PRO A 650 12.93 14.27 -34.61
CA PRO A 650 13.62 14.73 -35.81
C PRO A 650 14.33 13.61 -36.58
N LEU A 651 14.71 12.52 -35.92
CA LEU A 651 15.40 11.40 -36.56
C LEU A 651 14.43 10.51 -37.37
N LEU A 652 13.21 10.33 -36.87
CA LEU A 652 12.17 9.52 -37.51
C LEU A 652 11.70 10.07 -38.86
N TYR A 653 11.78 11.39 -39.07
CA TYR A 653 11.41 12.05 -40.33
C TYR A 653 12.61 12.42 -41.21
N MET A 654 13.82 11.99 -40.85
CA MET A 654 15.02 12.26 -41.63
C MET A 654 15.12 11.31 -42.83
N LYS A 655 15.72 11.78 -43.94
CA LYS A 655 16.02 10.89 -45.07
C LYS A 655 17.06 9.84 -44.64
N SER A 656 16.89 8.60 -45.13
CA SER A 656 17.77 7.46 -44.79
C SER A 656 19.27 7.76 -44.93
N LYS A 657 19.69 8.45 -46.01
CA LYS A 657 21.10 8.83 -46.23
C LYS A 657 21.61 9.81 -45.16
N ASP A 658 20.83 10.85 -44.88
CA ASP A 658 21.17 11.88 -43.90
C ASP A 658 21.21 11.31 -42.48
N LEU A 659 20.28 10.40 -42.16
CA LEU A 659 20.26 9.70 -40.87
C LEU A 659 21.52 8.86 -40.67
N LYS A 660 21.90 8.04 -41.67
CA LYS A 660 23.14 7.25 -41.62
C LYS A 660 24.38 8.13 -41.43
N GLN A 661 24.44 9.26 -42.14
CA GLN A 661 25.54 10.22 -42.01
C GLN A 661 25.58 10.85 -40.61
N LYS A 662 24.44 11.28 -40.08
CA LYS A 662 24.34 11.87 -38.73
C LYS A 662 24.79 10.89 -37.65
N ILE A 663 24.30 9.65 -37.68
CA ILE A 663 24.70 8.60 -36.74
C ILE A 663 26.20 8.27 -36.88
N ALA A 664 26.75 8.33 -38.09
CA ALA A 664 28.18 8.11 -38.32
C ALA A 664 29.07 9.26 -37.83
N GLN A 665 28.61 10.51 -37.90
CA GLN A 665 29.39 11.70 -37.52
C GLN A 665 29.33 12.00 -36.02
N GLU A 666 28.18 11.80 -35.39
CA GLU A 666 27.97 12.15 -33.99
C GLU A 666 28.50 11.05 -33.05
N LYS A 667 29.58 11.37 -32.32
CA LYS A 667 30.22 10.44 -31.37
C LYS A 667 29.24 9.86 -30.33
N LYS A 668 28.23 10.62 -29.91
CA LYS A 668 27.26 10.20 -28.88
C LYS A 668 26.55 8.87 -29.20
N TRP A 669 26.34 8.56 -30.48
CA TRP A 669 25.70 7.31 -30.91
C TRP A 669 26.66 6.11 -30.98
N LYS A 670 27.96 6.34 -30.82
CA LYS A 670 29.01 5.31 -30.93
C LYS A 670 29.69 4.99 -29.60
N THR A 671 29.69 5.93 -28.66
CA THR A 671 30.50 5.82 -27.44
C THR A 671 29.80 5.13 -26.26
N LEU A 672 28.46 5.02 -26.29
CA LEU A 672 27.68 4.48 -25.17
C LEU A 672 26.62 3.48 -25.69
N PRO A 673 27.00 2.25 -26.08
CA PRO A 673 26.05 1.27 -26.62
C PRO A 673 24.98 0.83 -25.61
N ASP A 674 25.26 0.97 -24.31
CA ASP A 674 24.34 0.64 -23.22
C ASP A 674 23.42 1.81 -22.82
N ASP A 675 23.61 3.01 -23.39
CA ASP A 675 22.72 4.13 -23.13
C ASP A 675 21.29 3.84 -23.67
N PRO A 676 20.23 4.01 -22.86
CA PRO A 676 18.88 3.65 -23.27
C PRO A 676 18.35 4.39 -24.51
N LEU A 677 18.74 5.66 -24.70
CA LEU A 677 18.36 6.44 -25.88
C LEU A 677 19.11 5.93 -27.11
N VAL A 678 20.42 5.70 -27.01
CA VAL A 678 21.23 5.13 -28.09
C VAL A 678 20.70 3.76 -28.50
N GLN A 679 20.36 2.91 -27.52
CA GLN A 679 19.77 1.60 -27.78
C GLN A 679 18.45 1.71 -28.53
N TYR A 680 17.57 2.63 -28.13
CA TYR A 680 16.30 2.83 -28.82
C TYR A 680 16.50 3.32 -30.27
N VAL A 681 17.36 4.33 -30.47
CA VAL A 681 17.63 4.88 -31.81
C VAL A 681 18.22 3.82 -32.73
N THR A 682 19.18 3.03 -32.25
CA THR A 682 19.83 1.97 -33.05
C THR A 682 18.92 0.77 -33.30
N SER A 683 18.06 0.39 -32.34
CA SER A 683 17.21 -0.80 -32.45
C SER A 683 15.86 -0.54 -33.12
N VAL A 684 15.37 0.71 -33.10
CA VAL A 684 14.03 1.09 -33.60
C VAL A 684 14.13 2.12 -34.71
N VAL A 685 14.68 3.31 -34.43
CA VAL A 685 14.62 4.45 -35.36
C VAL A 685 15.40 4.16 -36.65
N VAL A 686 16.66 3.71 -36.53
CA VAL A 686 17.51 3.45 -37.70
C VAL A 686 16.90 2.34 -38.59
N PRO A 687 16.52 1.15 -38.08
CA PRO A 687 15.88 0.13 -38.91
C PRO A 687 14.58 0.61 -39.57
N LEU A 688 13.76 1.36 -38.84
CA LEU A 688 12.45 1.81 -39.33
C LEU A 688 12.58 2.82 -40.48
N VAL A 689 13.48 3.80 -40.36
CA VAL A 689 13.72 4.82 -41.40
C VAL A 689 14.48 4.24 -42.60
N THR A 690 15.37 3.28 -42.37
CA THR A 690 16.17 2.71 -43.47
C THR A 690 15.42 1.66 -44.29
N LYS A 691 14.40 1.00 -43.73
CA LYS A 691 13.52 0.03 -44.42
C LYS A 691 12.40 0.66 -45.25
N GLN A 692 12.18 1.98 -45.19
CA GLN A 692 11.17 2.68 -46.00
C GLN A 692 11.53 2.81 -47.50
N LEU A 693 12.35 1.90 -48.05
CA LEU A 693 12.74 1.87 -49.47
C LEU A 693 11.98 0.78 -50.22
#